data_AF-A0A434X220-F1
#
_entry.id   AF-A0A434X220-F1
#
_cell.length_a   1.000
_cell.length_b   1.000
_cell.length_c   1.000
_cell.angle_alpha   90.00
_cell.angle_beta   90.00
_cell.angle_gamma   90.00
#
_symmetry.space_group_name_H-M   'P 1'
#
loop_
_entity.id
_entity.type
_entity.pdbx_description
1 polymer ?
#
loop_
_entity_poly.entity_id
_entity_poly.type
_entity_poly.pdbx_seq_one_letter_code
_entity_poly.pdbx_strand_id
1 'polypeptide(L)'
;MFQSWTSPLLRRNEPVLIAVLLVAIAVFGWIDPRFLSTGNLVSIAQQSAVIALISFAMTAVIIARGIDISVGSNLACSGIAAGLAYTATGSASLSLLAAIGGGAAIGLLNGALIGFAGISPFIATLATMAFARGLALSLSGASSIAVADPVLLFAGRETIGLLPVSVIIAAICLGLWWFVLNRTVYGRWIYAVGGNAGAARASLVPVDLVRISVYLIAGATAGLGAILTIGRLGSAQPLAGTGLEFTAITAAIIGGTKLSGGQGSIWGTAIGALLLGVINTGLSFLQVPQILIYFVTASLILVAVLTSQPESVAALFKTSGRKSTPSPRNTAATPVGKHSIALRGLGKSFPGVKALDGVSFAVSAGEVVGLAGENGAGKSTLVKCISGLHRPDEGEIVIDGNAVQFHSPSDAKGISVIHQHFSLSPDLTVAENLFIGREPHTRLGFLDRARMRRDAKSIMDELSLDIDIGAELRTLSVGHRQMVEIARAVLSDAWFFIMDEPTSALSNRERDQLYDLIDRLRARGAGILYISHKMEEIFSQCDRVVVLRDGRFIGERQTRQTNEAEIVSMMVGRDVGDIFPYLEAQVGETAIEISNISDGKLLKSATLSVCRGEIVALAGLMGSGRSEVLRLIAGLETMHGGTLRIFGGQQTGGDTKAANRAGIVYIPEDRHLEGFVGTMSIRDNLSLAWIRDNSHFGLLRPRRILALARDLIGSLGVRPAQPDKMTIELSGGNQQKVVIGKWLATKPKIILLDEPTRGVDVGAKSELHHLIARLKAEGAAILMVSSELPEVLGVADRIVVMREGHSVGTLARGATEEDVMTLAFGDRTITPPACAPRPASNLAPCL
;
A
#
# COMPACT_ATOMS: atom_id res chain seq x y z
N MET A 1 17.11 1.10 -31.15
CA MET A 1 17.85 0.35 -30.10
C MET A 1 18.44 1.27 -29.02
N PHE A 2 18.88 2.49 -29.34
CA PHE A 2 19.38 3.47 -28.36
C PHE A 2 18.28 4.16 -27.50
N GLN A 3 17.08 4.41 -28.03
CA GLN A 3 15.99 5.05 -27.27
C GLN A 3 15.36 4.19 -26.15
N SER A 4 15.54 2.86 -26.16
CA SER A 4 15.01 1.98 -25.09
C SER A 4 15.92 1.91 -23.86
N TRP A 5 17.14 2.46 -23.95
CA TRP A 5 18.09 2.50 -22.82
C TRP A 5 18.04 3.84 -22.08
N THR A 6 17.70 4.94 -22.76
CA THR A 6 17.77 6.29 -22.18
C THR A 6 16.51 6.73 -21.45
N SER A 7 15.32 6.21 -21.81
CA SER A 7 14.06 6.62 -21.16
C SER A 7 13.91 6.20 -19.68
N PRO A 8 14.50 5.10 -19.17
CA PRO A 8 14.50 4.80 -17.74
C PRO A 8 15.52 5.61 -16.94
N LEU A 9 16.63 6.05 -17.57
CA LEU A 9 17.71 6.80 -16.92
C LEU A 9 17.31 8.24 -16.59
N LEU A 10 16.49 8.89 -17.44
CA LEU A 10 15.98 10.24 -17.19
C LEU A 10 14.84 10.32 -16.16
N ARG A 11 14.19 9.19 -15.83
CA ARG A 11 13.15 9.13 -14.77
C ARG A 11 13.70 8.85 -13.38
N ARG A 12 15.01 8.64 -13.27
CA ARG A 12 15.69 8.28 -12.03
C ARG A 12 16.64 9.39 -11.60
N ASN A 13 16.99 9.43 -10.32
CA ASN A 13 17.83 10.48 -9.74
C ASN A 13 19.30 10.42 -10.19
N GLU A 14 19.73 9.40 -10.94
CA GLU A 14 21.14 9.18 -11.27
C GLU A 14 21.79 10.32 -12.07
N PRO A 15 21.17 10.93 -13.10
CA PRO A 15 21.78 12.03 -13.84
C PRO A 15 22.03 13.27 -12.96
N VAL A 16 21.11 13.56 -12.04
CA VAL A 16 21.24 14.66 -11.08
C VAL A 16 22.40 14.37 -10.12
N LEU A 17 22.49 13.14 -9.60
CA LEU A 17 23.59 12.74 -8.73
C LEU A 17 24.95 12.79 -9.42
N ILE A 18 25.02 12.40 -10.70
CA ILE A 18 26.24 12.52 -11.50
C ILE A 18 26.63 13.99 -11.67
N ALA A 19 25.67 14.87 -11.95
CA ALA A 19 25.93 16.31 -12.05
C ALA A 19 26.46 16.88 -10.71
N VAL A 20 25.84 16.53 -9.59
CA VAL A 20 26.30 16.94 -8.25
C VAL A 20 27.71 16.42 -7.96
N LEU A 21 28.01 15.17 -8.31
CA LEU A 21 29.34 14.58 -8.16
C LEU A 21 30.40 15.34 -8.97
N LEU A 22 30.12 15.61 -10.25
CA LEU A 22 31.04 16.34 -11.13
C LEU A 22 31.29 17.77 -10.61
N VAL A 23 30.24 18.44 -10.12
CA VAL A 23 30.36 19.77 -9.49
C VAL A 23 31.23 19.68 -8.24
N ALA A 24 31.02 18.70 -7.36
CA ALA A 24 31.83 18.53 -6.15
C ALA A 24 33.32 18.32 -6.49
N ILE A 25 33.62 17.46 -7.45
CA ILE A 25 35.01 17.23 -7.92
C ILE A 25 35.62 18.52 -8.48
N ALA A 26 34.87 19.26 -9.31
CA ALA A 26 35.35 20.51 -9.90
C ALA A 26 35.61 21.59 -8.83
N VAL A 27 34.72 21.72 -7.85
CA VAL A 27 34.87 22.68 -6.75
C VAL A 27 36.09 22.35 -5.90
N PHE A 28 36.25 21.12 -5.43
CA PHE A 28 37.42 20.75 -4.62
C PHE A 28 38.73 20.84 -5.43
N GLY A 29 38.70 20.44 -6.70
CA GLY A 29 39.86 20.59 -7.58
C GLY A 29 40.25 22.04 -7.88
N TRP A 30 39.27 22.95 -7.88
CA TRP A 30 39.52 24.39 -8.01
C TRP A 30 40.08 25.00 -6.72
N ILE A 31 39.60 24.58 -5.55
CA ILE A 31 40.10 25.07 -4.26
C ILE A 31 41.51 24.55 -3.98
N ASP A 32 41.78 23.28 -4.23
CA ASP A 32 43.12 22.67 -4.08
C ASP A 32 43.43 21.74 -5.26
N PRO A 33 44.33 22.13 -6.19
CA PRO A 33 44.70 21.30 -7.34
C PRO A 33 45.27 19.93 -6.95
N ARG A 34 45.84 19.77 -5.74
CA ARG A 34 46.34 18.47 -5.24
C ARG A 34 45.23 17.46 -5.04
N PHE A 35 43.99 17.92 -4.89
CA PHE A 35 42.81 17.07 -4.84
C PHE A 35 42.67 16.20 -6.11
N LEU A 36 43.07 16.72 -7.27
CA LEU A 36 43.03 16.00 -8.55
C LEU A 36 44.32 15.19 -8.83
N SER A 37 45.23 15.08 -7.86
CA SER A 37 46.41 14.23 -8.01
C SER A 37 46.05 12.75 -8.15
N THR A 38 46.84 12.01 -8.91
CA THR A 38 46.63 10.58 -9.16
C THR A 38 46.55 9.77 -7.86
N GLY A 39 47.44 10.05 -6.91
CA GLY A 39 47.45 9.39 -5.60
C GLY A 39 46.18 9.66 -4.78
N ASN A 40 45.64 10.88 -4.85
CA ASN A 40 44.40 11.19 -4.16
C ASN A 40 43.18 10.56 -4.84
N LEU A 41 43.12 10.60 -6.18
CA LEU A 41 42.04 9.95 -6.93
C LEU A 41 42.02 8.43 -6.66
N VAL A 42 43.19 7.78 -6.60
CA VAL A 42 43.31 6.38 -6.18
C VAL A 42 42.81 6.16 -4.75
N SER A 43 43.18 7.04 -3.82
CA SER A 43 42.74 6.95 -2.41
C SER A 43 41.22 7.11 -2.26
N ILE A 44 40.63 8.11 -2.94
CA ILE A 44 39.18 8.32 -3.00
C ILE A 44 38.50 7.07 -3.55
N ALA A 45 39.01 6.52 -4.65
CA ALA A 45 38.43 5.35 -5.29
C ALA A 45 38.50 4.11 -4.38
N GLN A 46 39.63 3.87 -3.71
CA GLN A 46 39.80 2.78 -2.75
C GLN A 46 38.85 2.90 -1.54
N GLN A 47 38.72 4.10 -0.96
CA GLN A 47 37.82 4.33 0.17
C GLN A 47 36.35 4.20 -0.24
N SER A 48 36.00 4.76 -1.40
CA SER A 48 34.64 4.69 -1.95
C SER A 48 34.25 3.25 -2.30
N ALA A 49 35.19 2.40 -2.71
CA ALA A 49 34.93 1.00 -3.03
C ALA A 49 34.41 0.21 -1.82
N VAL A 50 35.00 0.40 -0.63
CA VAL A 50 34.55 -0.26 0.61
C VAL A 50 33.16 0.24 1.00
N ILE A 51 32.95 1.56 0.96
CA ILE A 51 31.63 2.16 1.25
C ILE A 51 30.59 1.61 0.27
N ALA A 52 30.89 1.59 -1.03
CA ALA A 52 29.99 1.11 -2.07
C ALA A 52 29.60 -0.35 -1.85
N LEU A 53 30.57 -1.23 -1.57
CA LEU A 53 30.32 -2.65 -1.33
C LEU A 53 29.29 -2.88 -0.21
N ILE A 54 29.47 -2.20 0.92
CA ILE A 54 28.55 -2.28 2.07
C ILE A 54 27.20 -1.66 1.74
N SER A 55 27.22 -0.53 1.02
CA SER A 55 26.00 0.18 0.61
C SER A 55 25.14 -0.63 -0.35
N PHE A 56 25.75 -1.50 -1.18
CA PHE A 56 25.03 -2.39 -2.09
C PHE A 56 24.16 -3.40 -1.35
N ALA A 57 24.74 -4.04 -0.34
CA ALA A 57 24.01 -4.90 0.58
C ALA A 57 22.92 -4.13 1.34
N MET A 58 23.27 -2.95 1.87
CA MET A 58 22.32 -2.08 2.57
C MET A 58 21.14 -1.66 1.68
N THR A 59 21.40 -1.43 0.40
CA THR A 59 20.35 -1.10 -0.58
C THR A 59 19.31 -2.20 -0.67
N ALA A 60 19.73 -3.47 -0.74
CA ALA A 60 18.79 -4.59 -0.75
C ALA A 60 18.01 -4.72 0.57
N VAL A 61 18.67 -4.49 1.71
CA VAL A 61 18.04 -4.46 3.04
C VAL A 61 16.96 -3.38 3.10
N ILE A 62 17.27 -2.15 2.68
CA ILE A 62 16.32 -1.03 2.67
C ILE A 62 15.19 -1.27 1.68
N ILE A 63 15.48 -1.78 0.47
CA ILE A 63 14.42 -2.14 -0.50
C ILE A 63 13.47 -3.17 0.11
N ALA A 64 13.95 -4.13 0.90
CA ALA A 64 13.12 -5.11 1.62
C ALA A 64 12.39 -4.53 2.85
N ARG A 65 12.45 -3.21 3.07
CA ARG A 65 11.91 -2.49 4.24
C ARG A 65 12.57 -2.90 5.57
N GLY A 66 13.85 -3.28 5.49
CA GLY A 66 14.74 -3.50 6.62
C GLY A 66 15.67 -2.32 6.88
N ILE A 67 16.35 -2.35 8.02
CA ILE A 67 17.46 -1.46 8.35
C ILE A 67 18.49 -2.33 9.07
N ASP A 68 19.75 -2.32 8.64
CA ASP A 68 20.83 -3.06 9.30
C ASP A 68 21.86 -2.12 9.93
N ILE A 69 21.69 -1.83 11.22
CA ILE A 69 22.62 -0.98 11.97
C ILE A 69 23.89 -1.76 12.36
N SER A 70 23.86 -3.09 12.35
CA SER A 70 25.01 -3.89 12.80
C SER A 70 26.08 -4.08 11.74
N VAL A 71 25.85 -3.67 10.48
CA VAL A 71 26.76 -3.94 9.35
C VAL A 71 28.21 -3.52 9.59
N GLY A 72 28.45 -2.40 10.29
CA GLY A 72 29.79 -1.95 10.67
C GLY A 72 30.45 -2.85 11.72
N SER A 73 29.74 -3.14 12.82
CA SER A 73 30.20 -4.10 13.84
C SER A 73 30.38 -5.51 13.28
N ASN A 74 29.54 -5.91 12.32
CA ASN A 74 29.63 -7.19 11.63
C ASN A 74 30.90 -7.26 10.77
N LEU A 75 31.21 -6.20 10.01
CA LEU A 75 32.48 -6.08 9.28
C LEU A 75 33.68 -6.21 10.21
N ALA A 76 33.67 -5.51 11.35
CA ALA A 76 34.77 -5.58 12.32
C ALA A 76 34.92 -6.99 12.92
N CYS A 77 33.82 -7.61 13.36
CA CYS A 77 33.82 -8.96 13.92
C CYS A 77 34.29 -10.01 12.92
N SER A 78 33.78 -9.93 11.69
CA SER A 78 34.21 -10.78 10.56
C SER A 78 35.69 -10.59 10.25
N GLY A 79 36.19 -9.36 10.33
CA GLY A 79 37.61 -9.05 10.18
C GLY A 79 38.48 -9.68 11.26
N ILE A 80 38.05 -9.61 12.53
CA ILE A 80 38.75 -10.30 13.63
C ILE A 80 38.76 -11.82 13.43
N ALA A 81 37.64 -12.42 13.02
CA ALA A 81 37.59 -13.85 12.69
C ALA A 81 38.57 -14.20 11.56
N ALA A 82 38.65 -13.37 10.53
CA ALA A 82 39.60 -13.52 9.42
C ALA A 82 41.05 -13.40 9.87
N GLY A 83 41.36 -12.42 10.74
CA GLY A 83 42.68 -12.21 11.32
C GLY A 83 43.11 -13.40 12.19
N LEU A 84 42.21 -13.91 13.04
CA LEU A 84 42.46 -15.10 13.87
C LEU A 84 42.71 -16.34 13.01
N ALA A 85 41.88 -16.56 11.99
CA ALA A 85 42.08 -17.67 11.04
C ALA A 85 43.43 -17.57 10.33
N TYR A 86 43.86 -16.36 9.96
CA TYR A 86 45.18 -16.13 9.38
C TYR A 86 46.30 -16.43 10.39
N THR A 87 46.20 -15.93 11.63
CA THR A 87 47.21 -16.23 12.66
C THR A 87 47.35 -17.72 12.98
N ALA A 88 46.24 -18.47 12.88
CA ALA A 88 46.23 -19.90 13.16
C ALA A 88 46.75 -20.76 11.99
N THR A 89 46.60 -20.30 10.74
CA THR A 89 46.80 -21.16 9.55
C THR A 89 47.79 -20.61 8.52
N GLY A 90 48.10 -19.31 8.57
CA GLY A 90 48.85 -18.60 7.54
C GLY A 90 48.14 -18.50 6.17
N SER A 91 46.86 -18.91 6.07
CA SER A 91 46.17 -19.04 4.79
C SER A 91 45.21 -17.89 4.50
N ALA A 92 45.44 -17.18 3.39
CA ALA A 92 44.55 -16.14 2.88
C ALA A 92 43.15 -16.66 2.54
N SER A 93 43.05 -17.89 2.00
CA SER A 93 41.76 -18.47 1.61
C SER A 93 40.91 -18.84 2.82
N LEU A 94 41.53 -19.36 3.89
CA LEU A 94 40.83 -19.63 5.15
C LEU A 94 40.43 -18.33 5.86
N SER A 95 41.26 -17.29 5.76
CA SER A 95 40.90 -15.95 6.23
C SER A 95 39.67 -15.38 5.51
N LEU A 96 39.62 -15.50 4.18
CA LEU A 96 38.46 -15.10 3.36
C LEU A 96 37.19 -15.88 3.72
N LEU A 97 37.29 -17.21 3.87
CA LEU A 97 36.16 -18.05 4.26
C LEU A 97 35.67 -17.72 5.67
N ALA A 98 36.57 -17.47 6.63
CA ALA A 98 36.23 -17.04 7.98
C ALA A 98 35.52 -15.68 7.99
N ALA A 99 35.98 -14.72 7.16
CA ALA A 99 35.34 -13.41 7.05
C ALA A 99 33.91 -13.52 6.50
N ILE A 100 33.72 -14.20 5.36
CA ILE A 100 32.41 -14.36 4.72
C ILE A 100 31.47 -15.18 5.61
N GLY A 101 31.97 -16.27 6.20
CA GLY A 101 31.20 -17.15 7.09
C GLY A 101 30.78 -16.45 8.38
N GLY A 102 31.68 -15.72 9.04
CA GLY A 102 31.36 -14.94 10.24
C GLY A 102 30.33 -13.85 9.94
N GLY A 103 30.51 -13.15 8.82
CA GLY A 103 29.58 -12.12 8.36
C GLY A 103 28.20 -12.69 8.07
N ALA A 104 28.13 -13.80 7.35
CA ALA A 104 26.91 -14.52 7.05
C ALA A 104 26.22 -15.04 8.32
N ALA A 105 26.96 -15.52 9.32
CA ALA A 105 26.38 -16.00 10.58
C ALA A 105 25.66 -14.88 11.35
N ILE A 106 26.26 -13.70 11.47
CA ILE A 106 25.62 -12.53 12.09
C ILE A 106 24.42 -12.06 11.26
N GLY A 107 24.55 -12.08 9.93
CA GLY A 107 23.44 -11.78 9.00
C GLY A 107 22.28 -12.77 9.14
N LEU A 108 22.56 -14.06 9.30
CA LEU A 108 21.56 -15.10 9.54
C LEU A 108 20.86 -14.91 10.87
N LEU A 109 21.60 -14.54 11.93
CA LEU A 109 21.03 -14.22 13.24
C LEU A 109 20.05 -13.04 13.13
N ASN A 110 20.46 -11.94 12.48
CA ASN A 110 19.56 -10.82 12.18
C ASN A 110 18.31 -11.29 11.41
N GLY A 111 18.53 -12.04 10.33
CA GLY A 111 17.46 -12.59 9.51
C GLY A 111 16.47 -13.43 10.30
N ALA A 112 16.96 -14.33 11.16
CA ALA A 112 16.12 -15.20 11.98
C ALA A 112 15.33 -14.42 13.04
N LEU A 113 15.96 -13.46 13.73
CA LEU A 113 15.27 -12.60 14.70
C LEU A 113 14.12 -11.81 14.05
N ILE A 114 14.33 -11.33 12.82
CA ILE A 114 13.36 -10.49 12.12
C ILE A 114 12.29 -11.32 11.41
N GLY A 115 12.70 -12.34 10.65
CA GLY A 115 11.82 -13.13 9.79
C GLY A 115 11.08 -14.24 10.53
N PHE A 116 11.70 -14.86 11.54
CA PHE A 116 11.10 -15.97 12.29
C PHE A 116 10.55 -15.52 13.65
N ALA A 117 11.32 -14.77 14.43
CA ALA A 117 10.89 -14.31 15.76
C ALA A 117 10.03 -13.03 15.73
N GLY A 118 9.85 -12.40 14.56
CA GLY A 118 8.99 -11.22 14.40
C GLY A 118 9.50 -9.96 15.09
N ILE A 119 10.79 -9.90 15.46
CA ILE A 119 11.39 -8.74 16.11
C ILE A 119 11.55 -7.60 15.09
N SER A 120 11.31 -6.36 15.54
CA SER A 120 11.55 -5.17 14.71
C SER A 120 13.00 -5.14 14.21
N PRO A 121 13.26 -4.89 12.90
CA PRO A 121 14.61 -4.82 12.32
C PRO A 121 15.59 -3.94 13.09
N PHE A 122 15.09 -2.80 13.60
CA PHE A 122 15.89 -1.86 14.35
C PHE A 122 16.40 -2.46 15.67
N ILE A 123 15.52 -3.12 16.42
CA ILE A 123 15.87 -3.73 17.71
C ILE A 123 16.81 -4.91 17.51
N ALA A 124 16.50 -5.79 16.55
CA ALA A 124 17.33 -6.95 16.23
C ALA A 124 18.75 -6.51 15.84
N THR A 125 18.88 -5.51 14.97
CA THR A 125 20.18 -5.07 14.48
C THR A 125 20.95 -4.23 15.49
N LEU A 126 20.29 -3.50 16.40
CA LEU A 126 20.98 -2.89 17.55
C LEU A 126 21.55 -3.93 18.52
N ALA A 127 20.77 -4.97 18.82
CA ALA A 127 21.23 -6.05 19.69
C ALA A 127 22.43 -6.79 19.07
N THR A 128 22.35 -7.15 17.79
CA THR A 128 23.47 -7.80 17.10
C THR A 128 24.65 -6.86 16.87
N MET A 129 24.46 -5.55 16.75
CA MET A 129 25.54 -4.56 16.70
C MET A 129 26.36 -4.58 17.99
N ALA A 130 25.68 -4.53 19.15
CA ALA A 130 26.33 -4.58 20.45
C ALA A 130 27.03 -5.93 20.67
N PHE A 131 26.35 -7.03 20.32
CA PHE A 131 26.91 -8.37 20.40
C PHE A 131 28.15 -8.55 19.51
N ALA A 132 28.08 -8.22 18.23
CA ALA A 132 29.19 -8.37 17.29
C ALA A 132 30.38 -7.48 17.66
N ARG A 133 30.14 -6.25 18.14
CA ARG A 133 31.22 -5.37 18.63
C ARG A 133 31.86 -5.91 19.90
N GLY A 134 31.06 -6.38 20.87
CA GLY A 134 31.55 -7.03 22.08
C GLY A 134 32.37 -8.28 21.77
N LEU A 135 31.90 -9.11 20.84
CA LEU A 135 32.60 -10.30 20.37
C LEU A 135 33.92 -9.96 19.68
N ALA A 136 33.93 -8.96 18.80
CA ALA A 136 35.16 -8.49 18.13
C ALA A 136 36.21 -8.00 19.14
N LEU A 137 35.80 -7.21 20.14
CA LEU A 137 36.69 -6.73 21.20
C LEU A 137 37.19 -7.86 22.09
N SER A 138 36.31 -8.79 22.47
CA SER A 138 36.67 -9.93 23.33
C SER A 138 37.66 -10.88 22.63
N LEU A 139 37.38 -11.26 21.38
CA LEU A 139 38.22 -12.20 20.62
C LEU A 139 39.60 -11.61 20.25
N SER A 140 39.69 -10.28 20.14
CA SER A 140 40.94 -9.59 19.78
C SER A 140 41.74 -9.08 20.99
N GLY A 141 41.22 -9.22 22.21
CA GLY A 141 41.79 -8.55 23.39
C GLY A 141 41.85 -7.02 23.20
N ALA A 142 40.85 -6.45 22.52
CA ALA A 142 40.76 -5.05 22.11
C ALA A 142 41.96 -4.52 21.28
N SER A 143 42.76 -5.42 20.70
CA SER A 143 43.98 -5.10 19.94
C SER A 143 43.84 -5.40 18.45
N SER A 144 44.63 -4.75 17.61
CA SER A 144 44.66 -5.08 16.18
C SER A 144 45.48 -6.35 15.92
N ILE A 145 44.99 -7.22 15.04
CA ILE A 145 45.70 -8.43 14.60
C ILE A 145 46.39 -8.12 13.27
N ALA A 146 47.72 -8.20 13.24
CA ALA A 146 48.49 -7.96 12.02
C ALA A 146 48.23 -9.07 10.98
N VAL A 147 47.99 -8.69 9.73
CA VAL A 147 47.75 -9.62 8.62
C VAL A 147 48.62 -9.17 7.45
N ALA A 148 49.76 -9.84 7.28
CA ALA A 148 50.77 -9.54 6.27
C ALA A 148 50.76 -10.59 5.15
N ASP A 149 49.58 -10.84 4.58
CA ASP A 149 49.43 -11.78 3.46
C ASP A 149 49.49 -11.04 2.11
N PRO A 150 50.33 -11.46 1.15
CA PRO A 150 50.44 -10.81 -0.15
C PRO A 150 49.13 -10.74 -0.95
N VAL A 151 48.27 -11.77 -0.87
CA VAL A 151 47.00 -11.83 -1.62
C VAL A 151 45.99 -10.86 -1.02
N LEU A 152 45.88 -10.81 0.31
CA LEU A 152 44.99 -9.88 1.00
C LEU A 152 45.44 -8.42 0.82
N LEU A 153 46.75 -8.15 0.91
CA LEU A 153 47.31 -6.83 0.64
C LEU A 153 47.09 -6.40 -0.82
N PHE A 154 47.27 -7.32 -1.76
CA PHE A 154 46.96 -7.09 -3.19
C PHE A 154 45.50 -6.67 -3.39
N ALA A 155 44.55 -7.33 -2.74
CA ALA A 155 43.14 -7.01 -2.85
C ALA A 155 42.79 -5.58 -2.35
N GLY A 156 43.51 -5.08 -1.35
CA GLY A 156 43.18 -3.82 -0.67
C GLY A 156 43.99 -2.60 -1.09
N ARG A 157 45.26 -2.76 -1.51
CA ARG A 157 46.20 -1.65 -1.75
C ARG A 157 46.70 -1.54 -3.19
N GLU A 158 46.83 -2.67 -3.89
CA GLU A 158 47.48 -2.71 -5.19
C GLU A 158 46.55 -2.23 -6.32
N THR A 159 47.17 -1.97 -7.47
CA THR A 159 46.49 -1.51 -8.69
C THR A 159 46.75 -2.46 -9.85
N ILE A 160 45.75 -2.64 -10.71
CA ILE A 160 45.90 -3.31 -12.01
C ILE A 160 45.77 -2.22 -13.07
N GLY A 161 46.91 -1.84 -13.67
CA GLY A 161 46.97 -0.67 -14.54
C GLY A 161 46.68 0.61 -13.76
N LEU A 162 45.63 1.34 -14.14
CA LEU A 162 45.21 2.58 -13.47
C LEU A 162 44.14 2.38 -12.39
N LEU A 163 43.63 1.17 -12.22
CA LEU A 163 42.48 0.89 -11.35
C LEU A 163 42.90 0.15 -10.08
N PRO A 164 42.53 0.63 -8.89
CA PRO A 164 42.71 -0.12 -7.66
C PRO A 164 41.95 -1.44 -7.69
N VAL A 165 42.54 -2.52 -7.17
CA VAL A 165 41.91 -3.85 -7.13
C VAL A 165 40.58 -3.79 -6.36
N SER A 166 40.52 -3.00 -5.30
CA SER A 166 39.29 -2.78 -4.51
C SER A 166 38.14 -2.20 -5.34
N VAL A 167 38.43 -1.31 -6.30
CA VAL A 167 37.43 -0.74 -7.23
C VAL A 167 36.93 -1.80 -8.20
N ILE A 168 37.83 -2.66 -8.70
CA ILE A 168 37.45 -3.78 -9.58
C ILE A 168 36.52 -4.74 -8.84
N ILE A 169 36.85 -5.09 -7.59
CA ILE A 169 36.00 -5.94 -6.74
C ILE A 169 34.64 -5.28 -6.51
N ALA A 170 34.61 -3.99 -6.17
CA ALA A 170 33.35 -3.25 -6.01
C ALA A 170 32.53 -3.21 -7.31
N ALA A 171 33.16 -3.06 -8.48
CA ALA A 171 32.48 -3.07 -9.78
C ALA A 171 31.90 -4.45 -10.12
N ILE A 172 32.60 -5.54 -9.79
CA ILE A 172 32.09 -6.91 -9.92
C ILE A 172 30.87 -7.09 -9.02
N CYS A 173 30.95 -6.68 -7.74
CA CYS A 173 29.83 -6.75 -6.81
C CYS A 173 28.65 -5.88 -7.24
N LEU A 174 28.89 -4.70 -7.81
CA LEU A 174 27.85 -3.85 -8.41
C LEU A 174 27.14 -4.59 -9.54
N GLY A 175 27.89 -5.25 -10.44
CA GLY A 175 27.34 -6.07 -11.51
C GLY A 175 26.51 -7.24 -11.00
N LEU A 176 26.99 -7.94 -9.97
CA LEU A 176 26.28 -9.04 -9.31
C LEU A 176 24.97 -8.56 -8.66
N TRP A 177 25.01 -7.49 -7.87
CA TRP A 177 23.81 -6.93 -7.24
C TRP A 177 22.83 -6.37 -8.28
N TRP A 178 23.33 -5.71 -9.32
CA TRP A 178 22.48 -5.27 -10.44
C TRP A 178 21.79 -6.45 -11.11
N PHE A 179 22.53 -7.53 -11.37
CA PHE A 179 21.99 -8.74 -11.96
C PHE A 179 20.93 -9.38 -11.05
N VAL A 180 21.24 -9.56 -9.78
CA VAL A 180 20.30 -10.12 -8.78
C VAL A 180 19.03 -9.28 -8.73
N LEU A 181 19.12 -7.96 -8.53
CA LEU A 181 17.97 -7.09 -8.36
C LEU A 181 17.11 -6.92 -9.63
N ASN A 182 17.72 -6.95 -10.82
CA ASN A 182 17.01 -6.63 -12.08
C ASN A 182 16.70 -7.84 -12.96
N ARG A 183 17.43 -8.94 -12.82
CA ARG A 183 17.35 -10.10 -13.72
C ARG A 183 16.84 -11.37 -13.05
N THR A 184 16.63 -11.38 -11.73
CA THR A 184 16.17 -12.57 -11.01
C THR A 184 14.78 -12.39 -10.40
N VAL A 185 14.08 -13.51 -10.22
CA VAL A 185 12.82 -13.59 -9.47
C VAL A 185 13.03 -13.14 -8.03
N TYR A 186 14.17 -13.52 -7.42
CA TYR A 186 14.54 -13.11 -6.08
C TYR A 186 14.62 -11.58 -5.94
N GLY A 187 15.27 -10.90 -6.89
CA GLY A 187 15.28 -9.44 -6.96
C GLY A 187 13.87 -8.86 -6.98
N ARG A 188 12.97 -9.43 -7.80
CA ARG A 188 11.56 -8.99 -7.86
C ARG A 188 10.83 -9.17 -6.53
N TRP A 189 11.10 -10.27 -5.83
CA TRP A 189 10.54 -10.53 -4.51
C TRP A 189 11.04 -9.55 -3.44
N ILE A 190 12.31 -9.13 -3.47
CA ILE A 190 12.83 -8.09 -2.56
C ILE A 190 12.01 -6.79 -2.69
N TYR A 191 11.77 -6.33 -3.92
CA TYR A 191 10.93 -5.15 -4.18
C TYR A 191 9.47 -5.36 -3.72
N ALA A 192 8.90 -6.53 -4.00
CA ALA A 192 7.53 -6.84 -3.59
C ALA A 192 7.36 -6.82 -2.07
N VAL A 193 8.27 -7.47 -1.34
CA VAL A 193 8.26 -7.56 0.12
C VAL A 193 8.34 -6.19 0.77
N GLY A 194 9.23 -5.32 0.30
CA GLY A 194 9.35 -3.99 0.90
C GLY A 194 8.27 -3.00 0.46
N GLY A 195 7.72 -3.16 -0.75
CA GLY A 195 6.62 -2.33 -1.22
C GLY A 195 5.30 -2.64 -0.50
N ASN A 196 4.97 -3.93 -0.35
CA ASN A 196 3.84 -4.40 0.44
C ASN A 196 4.00 -5.89 0.76
N ALA A 197 4.39 -6.22 1.99
CA ALA A 197 4.57 -7.60 2.44
C ALA A 197 3.26 -8.41 2.46
N GLY A 198 2.11 -7.77 2.73
CA GLY A 198 0.79 -8.42 2.69
C GLY A 198 0.46 -8.87 1.27
N ALA A 199 0.49 -7.94 0.31
CA ALA A 199 0.26 -8.26 -1.09
C ALA A 199 1.30 -9.22 -1.69
N ALA A 200 2.57 -9.14 -1.25
CA ALA A 200 3.59 -10.10 -1.64
C ALA A 200 3.26 -11.51 -1.15
N ARG A 201 2.88 -11.67 0.12
CA ARG A 201 2.47 -12.96 0.71
C ARG A 201 1.23 -13.52 0.02
N ALA A 202 0.21 -12.69 -0.21
CA ALA A 202 -0.98 -13.06 -0.98
C ALA A 202 -0.63 -13.48 -2.42
N SER A 203 0.42 -12.90 -3.01
CA SER A 203 0.96 -13.30 -4.32
C SER A 203 1.95 -14.46 -4.25
N LEU A 204 1.95 -15.23 -3.16
CA LEU A 204 2.76 -16.44 -2.92
C LEU A 204 4.28 -16.19 -2.86
N VAL A 205 4.69 -14.96 -2.60
CA VAL A 205 6.11 -14.62 -2.34
C VAL A 205 6.48 -15.13 -0.94
N PRO A 206 7.59 -15.86 -0.77
CA PRO A 206 8.04 -16.34 0.53
C PRO A 206 8.69 -15.21 1.34
N VAL A 207 7.87 -14.30 1.86
CA VAL A 207 8.28 -13.05 2.52
C VAL A 207 9.36 -13.26 3.58
N ASP A 208 9.16 -14.22 4.47
CA ASP A 208 10.05 -14.43 5.62
C ASP A 208 11.42 -14.98 5.19
N LEU A 209 11.44 -15.90 4.21
CA LEU A 209 12.67 -16.39 3.61
C LEU A 209 13.42 -15.29 2.85
N VAL A 210 12.69 -14.42 2.14
CA VAL A 210 13.29 -13.27 1.45
C VAL A 210 13.93 -12.32 2.46
N ARG A 211 13.25 -12.02 3.57
CA ARG A 211 13.83 -11.20 4.65
C ARG A 211 15.09 -11.83 5.22
N ILE A 212 15.05 -13.11 5.60
CA ILE A 212 16.20 -13.84 6.16
C ILE A 212 17.39 -13.81 5.19
N SER A 213 17.15 -14.16 3.93
CA SER A 213 18.20 -14.24 2.92
C SER A 213 18.82 -12.88 2.58
N VAL A 214 18.05 -11.78 2.62
CA VAL A 214 18.60 -10.43 2.44
C VAL A 214 19.63 -10.09 3.51
N TYR A 215 19.35 -10.35 4.80
CA TYR A 215 20.32 -10.11 5.87
C TYR A 215 21.51 -11.09 5.83
N LEU A 216 21.29 -12.36 5.48
CA LEU A 216 22.37 -13.33 5.27
C LEU A 216 23.37 -12.85 4.20
N ILE A 217 22.86 -12.44 3.03
CA ILE A 217 23.69 -11.95 1.92
C ILE A 217 24.35 -10.61 2.28
N ALA A 218 23.64 -9.74 3.00
CA ALA A 218 24.22 -8.48 3.49
C ALA A 218 25.38 -8.73 4.46
N GLY A 219 25.23 -9.67 5.39
CA GLY A 219 26.29 -10.07 6.31
C GLY A 219 27.49 -10.70 5.60
N ALA A 220 27.27 -11.59 4.63
CA ALA A 220 28.34 -12.13 3.79
C ALA A 220 29.10 -11.03 3.03
N THR A 221 28.38 -10.02 2.53
CA THR A 221 28.97 -8.85 1.86
C THR A 221 29.79 -8.00 2.83
N ALA A 222 29.36 -7.86 4.09
CA ALA A 222 30.14 -7.23 5.14
C ALA A 222 31.45 -7.98 5.44
N GLY A 223 31.42 -9.31 5.42
CA GLY A 223 32.62 -10.15 5.48
C GLY A 223 33.60 -9.91 4.33
N LEU A 224 33.11 -9.78 3.09
CA LEU A 224 33.94 -9.39 1.95
C LEU A 224 34.52 -7.97 2.12
N GLY A 225 33.73 -7.03 2.66
CA GLY A 225 34.21 -5.69 3.01
C GLY A 225 35.27 -5.70 4.11
N ALA A 226 35.22 -6.65 5.04
CA ALA A 226 36.25 -6.85 6.05
C ALA A 226 37.60 -7.22 5.42
N ILE A 227 37.60 -8.10 4.41
CA ILE A 227 38.81 -8.49 3.69
C ILE A 227 39.44 -7.31 2.95
N LEU A 228 38.64 -6.50 2.24
CA LEU A 228 39.15 -5.27 1.61
C LEU A 228 39.73 -4.30 2.65
N THR A 229 39.08 -4.21 3.82
CA THR A 229 39.53 -3.33 4.90
C THR A 229 40.83 -3.82 5.52
N ILE A 230 40.98 -5.13 5.74
CA ILE A 230 42.21 -5.77 6.21
C ILE A 230 43.33 -5.55 5.20
N GLY A 231 43.08 -5.83 3.92
CA GLY A 231 44.06 -5.59 2.85
C GLY A 231 44.53 -4.15 2.80
N ARG A 232 43.61 -3.19 2.98
CA ARG A 232 43.93 -1.76 3.02
C ARG A 232 44.71 -1.36 4.27
N LEU A 233 44.37 -1.88 5.44
CA LEU A 233 45.00 -1.50 6.72
C LEU A 233 46.21 -2.36 7.10
N GLY A 234 46.42 -3.51 6.47
CA GLY A 234 47.43 -4.51 6.85
C GLY A 234 47.14 -5.19 8.20
N SER A 235 45.94 -5.01 8.74
CA SER A 235 45.53 -5.53 10.05
C SER A 235 44.02 -5.65 10.15
N ALA A 236 43.57 -6.64 10.92
CA ALA A 236 42.19 -6.73 11.38
C ALA A 236 42.03 -5.91 12.66
N GLN A 237 41.16 -4.90 12.63
CA GLN A 237 40.92 -4.00 13.76
C GLN A 237 39.50 -4.18 14.30
N PRO A 238 39.32 -4.28 15.64
CA PRO A 238 38.02 -4.56 16.24
C PRO A 238 37.01 -3.41 16.12
N LEU A 239 37.45 -2.22 15.68
CA LEU A 239 36.62 -1.02 15.51
C LEU A 239 36.60 -0.49 14.06
N ALA A 240 37.15 -1.22 13.08
CA ALA A 240 37.28 -0.77 11.68
C ALA A 240 35.96 -0.37 11.00
N GLY A 241 34.82 -0.88 11.50
CA GLY A 241 33.50 -0.62 10.95
C GLY A 241 32.72 0.53 11.59
N THR A 242 33.27 1.23 12.58
CA THR A 242 32.52 2.22 13.35
C THR A 242 32.06 3.39 12.48
N GLY A 243 30.75 3.63 12.41
CA GLY A 243 30.15 4.70 11.61
C GLY A 243 29.91 4.34 10.13
N LEU A 244 30.37 3.17 9.68
CA LEU A 244 30.06 2.68 8.33
C LEU A 244 28.57 2.35 8.17
N GLU A 245 27.89 1.95 9.25
CA GLU A 245 26.45 1.70 9.26
C GLU A 245 25.66 2.92 8.78
N PHE A 246 25.96 4.12 9.29
CA PHE A 246 25.30 5.35 8.87
C PHE A 246 25.74 5.81 7.48
N THR A 247 27.02 5.64 7.16
CA THR A 247 27.57 6.01 5.85
C THR A 247 26.94 5.18 4.73
N ALA A 248 26.75 3.88 4.94
CA ALA A 248 26.15 2.97 3.97
C ALA A 248 24.65 3.25 3.75
N ILE A 249 23.92 3.54 4.84
CA ILE A 249 22.51 3.98 4.75
C ILE A 249 22.43 5.30 3.98
N THR A 250 23.31 6.26 4.28
CA THR A 250 23.36 7.57 3.62
C THR A 250 23.64 7.43 2.13
N ALA A 251 24.62 6.59 1.75
CA ALA A 251 24.94 6.33 0.35
C ALA A 251 23.74 5.75 -0.42
N ALA A 252 23.01 4.81 0.19
CA ALA A 252 21.82 4.21 -0.42
C ALA A 252 20.66 5.22 -0.56
N ILE A 253 20.42 6.06 0.45
CA ILE A 253 19.37 7.09 0.43
C ILE A 253 19.69 8.19 -0.59
N ILE A 254 20.91 8.74 -0.56
CA ILE A 254 21.39 9.71 -1.56
C ILE A 254 21.26 9.09 -2.95
N GLY A 255 21.58 7.80 -3.08
CA GLY A 255 21.39 7.01 -4.30
C GLY A 255 19.94 6.80 -4.75
N GLY A 256 18.94 7.31 -4.03
CA GLY A 256 17.52 7.23 -4.38
C GLY A 256 16.78 6.02 -3.81
N THR A 257 17.37 5.30 -2.86
CA THR A 257 16.67 4.21 -2.14
C THR A 257 15.75 4.79 -1.08
N LYS A 258 14.48 4.38 -1.07
CA LYS A 258 13.49 4.90 -0.12
C LYS A 258 13.47 4.08 1.16
N LEU A 259 13.59 4.76 2.31
CA LEU A 259 13.52 4.13 3.63
C LEU A 259 12.17 3.42 3.91
N SER A 260 11.10 3.82 3.23
CA SER A 260 9.80 3.13 3.31
C SER A 260 9.79 1.75 2.64
N GLY A 261 10.82 1.42 1.86
CA GLY A 261 10.96 0.15 1.14
C GLY A 261 10.36 0.17 -0.27
N GLY A 262 10.60 -0.92 -1.01
CA GLY A 262 10.00 -1.18 -2.32
C GLY A 262 10.50 -0.32 -3.49
N GLN A 263 11.49 0.56 -3.28
CA GLN A 263 12.14 1.38 -4.32
C GLN A 263 13.62 1.60 -4.02
N GLY A 264 14.48 1.48 -5.03
CA GLY A 264 15.91 1.75 -4.94
C GLY A 264 16.67 1.48 -6.23
N SER A 265 17.93 1.89 -6.30
CA SER A 265 18.81 1.68 -7.46
C SER A 265 20.24 1.43 -7.02
N ILE A 266 20.80 0.29 -7.41
CA ILE A 266 22.18 -0.06 -7.06
C ILE A 266 23.21 0.88 -7.72
N TRP A 267 22.90 1.38 -8.92
CA TRP A 267 23.71 2.39 -9.61
C TRP A 267 23.67 3.72 -8.88
N GLY A 268 22.48 4.14 -8.46
CA GLY A 268 22.32 5.31 -7.61
C GLY A 268 23.13 5.20 -6.33
N THR A 269 23.09 4.04 -5.65
CA THR A 269 23.92 3.77 -4.47
C THR A 269 25.41 3.86 -4.76
N ALA A 270 25.89 3.33 -5.89
CA ALA A 270 27.31 3.43 -6.27
C ALA A 270 27.75 4.89 -6.43
N ILE A 271 26.92 5.71 -7.09
CA ILE A 271 27.17 7.15 -7.27
C ILE A 271 27.11 7.86 -5.92
N GLY A 272 26.14 7.53 -5.05
CA GLY A 272 26.03 8.07 -3.70
C GLY A 272 27.24 7.76 -2.82
N ALA A 273 27.76 6.52 -2.87
CA ALA A 273 28.96 6.13 -2.16
C ALA A 273 30.20 6.89 -2.65
N LEU A 274 30.34 7.05 -3.97
CA LEU A 274 31.44 7.83 -4.56
C LEU A 274 31.34 9.32 -4.21
N LEU A 275 30.13 9.89 -4.22
CA LEU A 275 29.88 11.28 -3.81
C LEU A 275 30.30 11.51 -2.36
N LEU A 276 29.91 10.61 -1.44
CA LEU A 276 30.34 10.68 -0.04
C LEU A 276 31.86 10.55 0.10
N GLY A 277 32.49 9.68 -0.68
CA GLY A 277 33.96 9.56 -0.72
C GLY A 277 34.63 10.87 -1.15
N VAL A 278 34.19 11.45 -2.27
CA VAL A 278 34.67 12.74 -2.78
C VAL A 278 34.49 13.86 -1.76
N ILE A 279 33.32 13.95 -1.13
CA ILE A 279 33.04 14.99 -0.12
C ILE A 279 33.92 14.81 1.11
N ASN A 280 34.01 13.60 1.67
CA ASN A 280 34.81 13.34 2.87
C ASN A 280 36.29 13.64 2.63
N THR A 281 36.84 13.20 1.49
CA THR A 281 38.23 13.50 1.15
C THR A 281 38.42 14.99 0.85
N GLY A 282 37.50 15.62 0.12
CA GLY A 282 37.59 17.04 -0.22
C GLY A 282 37.59 17.93 1.03
N LEU A 283 36.68 17.67 1.97
CA LEU A 283 36.64 18.38 3.26
C LEU A 283 37.90 18.12 4.09
N SER A 284 38.43 16.90 4.07
CA SER A 284 39.69 16.58 4.74
C SER A 284 40.88 17.35 4.15
N PHE A 285 40.92 17.58 2.83
CA PHE A 285 41.95 18.40 2.17
C PHE A 285 41.89 19.86 2.60
N LEU A 286 40.68 20.38 2.80
CA LEU A 286 40.45 21.72 3.35
C LEU A 286 40.73 21.82 4.85
N GLN A 287 41.26 20.74 5.47
CA GLN A 287 41.51 20.63 6.91
C GLN A 287 40.26 20.94 7.75
N VAL A 288 39.08 20.65 7.21
CA VAL A 288 37.82 20.84 7.91
C VAL A 288 37.79 19.86 9.09
N PRO A 289 37.57 20.35 10.33
CA PRO A 289 37.45 19.49 11.50
C PRO A 289 36.40 18.40 11.29
N GLN A 290 36.69 17.17 11.74
CA GLN A 290 35.80 16.02 11.57
C GLN A 290 34.39 16.26 12.15
N ILE A 291 34.28 17.10 13.17
CA ILE A 291 33.01 17.56 13.75
C ILE A 291 32.12 18.21 12.67
N LEU A 292 32.68 19.09 11.82
CA LEU A 292 31.95 19.76 10.76
C LEU A 292 31.55 18.79 9.63
N ILE A 293 32.37 17.77 9.37
CA ILE A 293 32.04 16.73 8.37
C ILE A 293 30.76 15.96 8.76
N TYR A 294 30.56 15.69 10.06
CA TYR A 294 29.31 15.09 10.54
C TYR A 294 28.09 16.00 10.29
N PHE A 295 28.21 17.32 10.51
CA PHE A 295 27.14 18.27 10.22
C PHE A 295 26.81 18.36 8.72
N VAL A 296 27.84 18.32 7.87
CA VAL A 296 27.66 18.27 6.40
C VAL A 296 26.94 16.99 6.00
N THR A 297 27.39 15.84 6.51
CA THR A 297 26.77 14.54 6.22
C THR A 297 25.31 14.51 6.67
N ALA A 298 25.00 15.00 7.86
CA ALA A 298 23.63 15.12 8.36
C ALA A 298 22.76 16.02 7.46
N SER A 299 23.30 17.15 7.01
CA SER A 299 22.62 18.08 6.10
C SER A 299 22.34 17.42 4.75
N LEU A 300 23.29 16.65 4.20
CA LEU A 300 23.10 15.91 2.95
C LEU A 300 21.99 14.86 3.06
N ILE A 301 21.96 14.09 4.16
CA ILE A 301 20.87 13.14 4.42
C ILE A 301 19.54 13.87 4.46
N LEU A 302 19.46 14.96 5.24
CA LEU A 302 18.23 15.71 5.42
C LEU A 302 17.74 16.29 4.08
N VAL A 303 18.62 16.88 3.28
CA VAL A 303 18.29 17.39 1.94
C VAL A 303 17.84 16.25 1.02
N ALA A 304 18.53 15.11 1.00
CA ALA A 304 18.14 13.96 0.18
C ALA A 304 16.75 13.42 0.57
N VAL A 305 16.46 13.35 1.87
CA VAL A 305 15.14 12.92 2.37
C VAL A 305 14.06 13.96 2.04
N LEU A 306 14.31 15.24 2.29
CA LEU A 306 13.35 16.32 2.03
C LEU A 306 13.04 16.48 0.54
N THR A 307 14.05 16.38 -0.33
CA THR A 307 13.85 16.39 -1.79
C THR A 307 13.08 15.17 -2.28
N SER A 308 13.20 14.03 -1.60
CA SER A 308 12.38 12.85 -1.87
C SER A 308 10.93 12.96 -1.38
N GLN A 309 10.62 13.93 -0.51
CA GLN A 309 9.31 14.16 0.10
C GLN A 309 8.87 15.64 -0.02
N PRO A 310 8.61 16.14 -1.25
CA PRO A 310 8.27 17.55 -1.47
C PRO A 310 7.00 18.00 -0.75
N GLU A 311 6.05 17.10 -0.54
CA GLU A 311 4.80 17.38 0.20
C GLU A 311 5.07 17.69 1.69
N SER A 312 5.98 16.94 2.33
CA SER A 312 6.40 17.16 3.72
C SER A 312 7.07 18.52 3.90
N VAL A 313 7.86 18.96 2.91
CA VAL A 313 8.54 20.27 2.92
C VAL A 313 7.53 21.40 2.74
N ALA A 314 6.58 21.27 1.81
CA ALA A 314 5.54 22.26 1.59
C ALA A 314 4.68 22.49 2.85
N ALA A 315 4.52 21.47 3.70
CA ALA A 315 3.82 21.59 4.97
C ALA A 315 4.58 22.43 6.01
N LEU A 316 5.92 22.43 6.01
CA LEU A 316 6.74 23.20 6.97
C LEU A 316 6.67 24.72 6.72
N PHE A 317 6.50 25.14 5.47
CA PHE A 317 6.42 26.56 5.09
C PHE A 317 5.00 27.12 5.11
N LYS A 318 3.98 26.30 5.40
CA LYS A 318 2.65 26.82 5.73
C LYS A 318 2.71 27.43 7.12
N THR A 319 2.74 28.76 7.20
CA THR A 319 2.50 29.49 8.43
C THR A 319 1.15 29.06 8.98
N SER A 320 1.17 28.33 10.10
CA SER A 320 0.00 28.07 10.92
C SER A 320 -0.53 29.42 11.38
N GLY A 321 -1.52 29.95 10.66
CA GLY A 321 -2.26 31.12 11.10
C GLY A 321 -2.77 30.85 12.51
N ARG A 322 -2.35 31.70 13.45
CA ARG A 322 -2.72 31.67 14.87
C ARG A 322 -4.19 31.28 15.02
N LYS A 323 -4.44 30.05 15.50
CA LYS A 323 -5.80 29.57 15.78
C LYS A 323 -6.42 30.50 16.82
N SER A 324 -7.40 31.29 16.41
CA SER A 324 -8.38 31.86 17.34
C SER A 324 -9.08 30.69 18.00
N THR A 325 -8.89 30.51 19.30
CA THR A 325 -9.70 29.62 20.12
C THR A 325 -11.17 30.06 20.00
N PRO A 326 -12.07 29.26 19.39
CA PRO A 326 -13.49 29.49 19.58
C PRO A 326 -13.77 29.21 21.05
N SER A 327 -14.36 30.18 21.74
CA SER A 327 -14.90 29.94 23.07
C SER A 327 -16.02 28.88 22.94
N PRO A 328 -16.15 27.91 23.86
CA PRO A 328 -17.31 27.06 23.89
C PRO A 328 -18.49 27.94 24.27
N ARG A 329 -19.22 28.45 23.28
CA ARG A 329 -20.57 28.90 23.54
C ARG A 329 -21.40 27.67 23.81
N ASN A 330 -22.15 27.75 24.90
CA ASN A 330 -23.26 26.88 25.24
C ASN A 330 -23.98 26.44 23.95
N THR A 331 -24.23 25.14 23.79
CA THR A 331 -25.02 24.52 22.72
C THR A 331 -26.50 24.96 22.71
N ALA A 332 -26.83 26.04 23.44
CA ALA A 332 -28.12 26.71 23.42
C ALA A 332 -28.05 28.04 22.67
N ALA A 333 -28.74 28.07 21.52
CA ALA A 333 -29.38 29.21 20.85
C ALA A 333 -28.50 30.28 20.16
N THR A 334 -28.35 30.15 18.84
CA THR A 334 -28.66 31.24 17.88
C THR A 334 -29.04 30.60 16.53
N PRO A 335 -30.17 30.96 15.88
CA PRO A 335 -30.50 30.46 14.55
C PRO A 335 -29.40 30.85 13.57
N VAL A 336 -28.86 29.88 12.84
CA VAL A 336 -27.95 30.11 11.72
C VAL A 336 -28.71 30.94 10.68
N GLY A 337 -28.15 32.08 10.25
CA GLY A 337 -28.78 32.97 9.27
C GLY A 337 -29.01 32.29 7.91
N LYS A 338 -29.59 33.00 6.93
CA LYS A 338 -29.73 32.52 5.54
C LYS A 338 -28.36 32.35 4.88
N HIS A 339 -27.65 31.27 5.20
CA HIS A 339 -26.40 30.92 4.56
C HIS A 339 -26.67 30.14 3.26
N SER A 340 -25.86 30.38 2.23
CA SER A 340 -25.92 29.65 0.96
C SER A 340 -24.54 29.59 0.32
N ILE A 341 -24.25 28.46 -0.34
CA ILE A 341 -23.05 28.27 -1.15
C ILE A 341 -23.47 27.98 -2.58
N ALA A 342 -22.86 28.66 -3.54
CA ALA A 342 -23.10 28.47 -4.96
C ALA A 342 -21.79 28.29 -5.72
N LEU A 343 -21.77 27.32 -6.61
CA LEU A 343 -20.69 27.06 -7.55
C LEU A 343 -21.10 27.64 -8.90
N ARG A 344 -20.25 28.46 -9.51
CA ARG A 344 -20.51 29.09 -10.81
C ARG A 344 -19.41 28.75 -11.79
N GLY A 345 -19.73 27.86 -12.73
CA GLY A 345 -18.82 27.48 -13.82
C GLY A 345 -17.51 26.85 -13.34
N LEU A 346 -17.53 26.11 -12.22
CA LEU A 346 -16.31 25.62 -11.58
C LEU A 346 -15.58 24.62 -12.48
N GLY A 347 -14.30 24.90 -12.76
CA GLY A 347 -13.44 24.06 -13.59
C GLY A 347 -12.10 23.74 -12.93
N LYS A 348 -11.60 22.53 -13.18
CA LYS A 348 -10.33 22.04 -12.64
C LYS A 348 -9.67 21.05 -13.59
N SER A 349 -8.41 21.27 -13.90
CA SER A 349 -7.59 20.42 -14.76
C SER A 349 -6.39 19.85 -14.02
N PHE A 350 -6.03 18.62 -14.36
CA PHE A 350 -4.79 17.96 -13.96
C PHE A 350 -4.03 17.51 -15.23
N PRO A 351 -2.73 17.20 -15.16
CA PRO A 351 -1.98 16.74 -16.34
C PRO A 351 -2.67 15.55 -17.01
N GLY A 352 -3.19 15.75 -18.22
CA GLY A 352 -3.85 14.74 -19.04
C GLY A 352 -5.35 14.54 -18.80
N VAL A 353 -6.02 15.29 -17.91
CA VAL A 353 -7.47 15.18 -17.67
C VAL A 353 -8.09 16.50 -17.19
N LYS A 354 -9.22 16.91 -17.79
CA LYS A 354 -10.09 17.98 -17.25
C LYS A 354 -11.07 17.32 -16.28
N ALA A 355 -10.86 17.51 -14.98
CA ALA A 355 -11.60 16.80 -13.93
C ALA A 355 -12.92 17.48 -13.56
N LEU A 356 -13.03 18.80 -13.74
CA LEU A 356 -14.27 19.57 -13.66
C LEU A 356 -14.35 20.53 -14.85
N ASP A 357 -15.52 20.62 -15.46
CA ASP A 357 -15.79 21.41 -16.65
C ASP A 357 -17.12 22.17 -16.50
N GLY A 358 -17.05 23.38 -15.95
CA GLY A 358 -18.20 24.29 -15.89
C GLY A 358 -19.29 23.91 -14.87
N VAL A 359 -18.96 23.22 -13.78
CA VAL A 359 -19.96 22.72 -12.82
C VAL A 359 -20.64 23.87 -12.07
N SER A 360 -21.98 23.90 -12.08
CA SER A 360 -22.78 24.95 -11.46
C SER A 360 -23.99 24.40 -10.71
N PHE A 361 -24.10 24.69 -9.42
CA PHE A 361 -25.28 24.46 -8.58
C PHE A 361 -25.13 25.22 -7.25
N ALA A 362 -26.20 25.33 -6.47
CA ALA A 362 -26.17 25.93 -5.14
C ALA A 362 -26.63 24.95 -4.06
N VAL A 363 -26.33 25.24 -2.79
CA VAL A 363 -26.91 24.56 -1.62
C VAL A 363 -27.25 25.63 -0.58
N SER A 364 -28.47 25.57 -0.05
CA SER A 364 -28.95 26.51 0.97
C SER A 364 -28.88 25.91 2.37
N ALA A 365 -28.81 26.77 3.39
CA ALA A 365 -29.01 26.39 4.78
C ALA A 365 -30.36 25.64 4.96
N GLY A 366 -30.34 24.49 5.64
CA GLY A 366 -31.52 23.65 5.88
C GLY A 366 -31.93 22.75 4.71
N GLU A 367 -31.16 22.73 3.62
CA GLU A 367 -31.35 21.89 2.44
C GLU A 367 -30.35 20.72 2.44
N VAL A 368 -30.83 19.53 2.07
CA VAL A 368 -29.97 18.36 1.80
C VAL A 368 -29.95 18.09 0.30
N VAL A 369 -28.80 18.27 -0.32
CA VAL A 369 -28.60 18.08 -1.76
C VAL A 369 -27.78 16.82 -1.98
N GLY A 370 -28.36 15.86 -2.69
CA GLY A 370 -27.68 14.66 -3.14
C GLY A 370 -26.73 14.97 -4.29
N LEU A 371 -25.52 14.41 -4.27
CA LEU A 371 -24.59 14.45 -5.40
C LEU A 371 -24.39 13.04 -5.94
N ALA A 372 -24.98 12.77 -7.09
CA ALA A 372 -24.88 11.51 -7.80
C ALA A 372 -23.90 11.63 -8.98
N GLY A 373 -23.27 10.51 -9.34
CA GLY A 373 -22.35 10.44 -10.47
C GLY A 373 -21.47 9.21 -10.38
N GLU A 374 -20.91 8.75 -11.49
CA GLU A 374 -19.92 7.67 -11.49
C GLU A 374 -18.62 8.08 -10.75
N ASN A 375 -17.74 7.14 -10.38
CA ASN A 375 -16.41 7.52 -9.93
C ASN A 375 -15.60 8.02 -11.12
N GLY A 376 -14.86 9.10 -10.93
CA GLY A 376 -14.29 9.86 -12.04
C GLY A 376 -15.22 10.92 -12.62
N ALA A 377 -16.50 10.99 -12.22
CA ALA A 377 -17.41 12.07 -12.63
C ALA A 377 -17.03 13.46 -12.08
N GLY A 378 -15.99 13.56 -11.24
CA GLY A 378 -15.50 14.81 -10.66
C GLY A 378 -15.95 15.08 -9.22
N LYS A 379 -16.77 14.22 -8.59
CA LYS A 379 -17.31 14.42 -7.22
C LYS A 379 -16.22 14.74 -6.19
N SER A 380 -15.19 13.90 -6.04
CA SER A 380 -14.12 14.14 -5.07
C SER A 380 -13.26 15.36 -5.43
N THR A 381 -13.08 15.66 -6.72
CA THR A 381 -12.38 16.89 -7.15
C THR A 381 -13.20 18.12 -6.77
N LEU A 382 -14.53 18.05 -6.93
CA LEU A 382 -15.46 19.09 -6.51
C LEU A 382 -15.39 19.32 -4.99
N VAL A 383 -15.45 18.25 -4.19
CA VAL A 383 -15.29 18.31 -2.73
C VAL A 383 -13.97 18.96 -2.35
N LYS A 384 -12.86 18.57 -2.99
CA LYS A 384 -11.54 19.16 -2.73
C LYS A 384 -11.48 20.64 -3.11
N CYS A 385 -12.24 21.09 -4.11
CA CYS A 385 -12.35 22.50 -4.44
C CYS A 385 -13.17 23.26 -3.39
N ILE A 386 -14.32 22.72 -2.97
CA ILE A 386 -15.19 23.35 -1.98
C ILE A 386 -14.51 23.42 -0.61
N SER A 387 -13.69 22.43 -0.25
CA SER A 387 -12.97 22.38 1.02
C SER A 387 -11.63 23.13 1.02
N GLY A 388 -11.24 23.77 -0.09
CA GLY A 388 -9.99 24.51 -0.19
C GLY A 388 -8.73 23.65 -0.29
N LEU A 389 -8.85 22.33 -0.50
CA LEU A 389 -7.72 21.44 -0.79
C LEU A 389 -7.15 21.67 -2.20
N HIS A 390 -8.00 22.05 -3.16
CA HIS A 390 -7.62 22.37 -4.53
C HIS A 390 -8.20 23.72 -4.96
N ARG A 391 -7.37 24.59 -5.54
CA ARG A 391 -7.86 25.81 -6.15
C ARG A 391 -8.51 25.49 -7.50
N PRO A 392 -9.75 25.94 -7.79
CA PRO A 392 -10.32 25.89 -9.13
C PRO A 392 -9.43 26.65 -10.13
N ASP A 393 -9.37 26.16 -11.38
CA ASP A 393 -8.67 26.86 -12.46
C ASP A 393 -9.62 27.81 -13.21
N GLU A 394 -10.91 27.51 -13.20
CA GLU A 394 -12.00 28.26 -13.84
C GLU A 394 -13.19 28.38 -12.87
N GLY A 395 -13.99 29.42 -13.03
CA GLY A 395 -15.20 29.65 -12.21
C GLY A 395 -14.94 30.20 -10.81
N GLU A 396 -16.01 30.32 -10.02
CA GLU A 396 -15.97 30.86 -8.66
C GLU A 396 -16.87 30.09 -7.68
N ILE A 397 -16.48 30.10 -6.40
CA ILE A 397 -17.31 29.66 -5.27
C ILE A 397 -17.87 30.93 -4.64
N VAL A 398 -19.18 30.98 -4.42
CA VAL A 398 -19.89 32.13 -3.86
C VAL A 398 -20.55 31.71 -2.56
N ILE A 399 -20.23 32.41 -1.46
CA ILE A 399 -20.87 32.20 -0.15
C ILE A 399 -21.62 33.49 0.20
N ASP A 400 -22.93 33.37 0.44
CA ASP A 400 -23.82 34.49 0.80
C ASP A 400 -23.73 35.67 -0.17
N GLY A 401 -23.62 35.35 -1.46
CA GLY A 401 -23.50 36.33 -2.55
C GLY A 401 -22.09 36.87 -2.79
N ASN A 402 -21.11 36.54 -1.93
CA ASN A 402 -19.73 36.99 -2.07
C ASN A 402 -18.84 35.90 -2.68
N ALA A 403 -18.09 36.22 -3.73
CA ALA A 403 -17.10 35.30 -4.28
C ALA A 403 -15.94 35.09 -3.28
N VAL A 404 -15.62 33.84 -2.98
CA VAL A 404 -14.57 33.43 -2.05
C VAL A 404 -13.46 32.67 -2.78
N GLN A 405 -12.22 32.87 -2.34
CA GLN A 405 -11.07 32.10 -2.81
C GLN A 405 -10.41 31.41 -1.62
N PHE A 406 -10.31 30.08 -1.69
CA PHE A 406 -9.60 29.29 -0.69
C PHE A 406 -8.18 28.98 -1.19
N HIS A 407 -7.18 29.31 -0.39
CA HIS A 407 -5.77 28.96 -0.64
C HIS A 407 -5.36 27.70 0.14
N SER A 408 -6.12 27.37 1.18
CA SER A 408 -5.90 26.24 2.06
C SER A 408 -7.21 25.80 2.72
N PRO A 409 -7.28 24.57 3.27
CA PRO A 409 -8.46 24.12 4.01
C PRO A 409 -8.82 25.00 5.22
N SER A 410 -7.86 25.73 5.80
CA SER A 410 -8.14 26.68 6.89
C SER A 410 -8.92 27.92 6.46
N ASP A 411 -9.01 28.19 5.15
CA ASP A 411 -9.76 29.33 4.62
C ASP A 411 -11.25 28.99 4.46
N ALA A 412 -11.59 27.70 4.34
CA ALA A 412 -12.96 27.18 4.22
C ALA A 412 -13.67 27.12 5.59
N LYS A 413 -13.61 28.21 6.36
CA LYS A 413 -14.28 28.30 7.66
C LYS A 413 -15.79 28.18 7.50
N GLY A 414 -16.42 27.34 8.32
CA GLY A 414 -17.85 27.06 8.23
C GLY A 414 -18.23 25.88 7.34
N ILE A 415 -17.24 25.25 6.68
CA ILE A 415 -17.42 24.03 5.88
C ILE A 415 -16.74 22.86 6.59
N SER A 416 -17.45 21.74 6.77
CA SER A 416 -16.92 20.51 7.37
C SER A 416 -17.11 19.34 6.40
N VAL A 417 -16.07 18.52 6.24
CA VAL A 417 -16.09 17.37 5.32
C VAL A 417 -15.92 16.08 6.12
N ILE A 418 -16.83 15.14 5.91
CA ILE A 418 -16.74 13.76 6.38
C ILE A 418 -16.31 12.95 5.16
N HIS A 419 -15.07 12.43 5.21
CA HIS A 419 -14.47 11.71 4.09
C HIS A 419 -14.85 10.22 4.11
N GLN A 420 -14.81 9.58 2.94
CA GLN A 420 -15.01 8.14 2.79
C GLN A 420 -13.93 7.30 3.52
N HIS A 421 -12.75 7.87 3.78
CA HIS A 421 -11.66 7.20 4.51
C HIS A 421 -11.40 7.93 5.81
N PHE A 422 -11.29 7.17 6.90
CA PHE A 422 -11.16 7.72 8.25
C PHE A 422 -10.00 8.70 8.39
N SER A 423 -10.30 9.93 8.80
CA SER A 423 -9.29 10.93 9.15
C SER A 423 -8.96 10.91 10.65
N LEU A 424 -9.16 9.75 11.30
CA LEU A 424 -9.00 9.51 12.73
C LEU A 424 -7.72 8.73 13.01
N SER A 425 -7.13 8.94 14.19
CA SER A 425 -5.94 8.21 14.63
C SER A 425 -6.36 6.92 15.36
N PRO A 426 -6.03 5.73 14.81
CA PRO A 426 -6.46 4.44 15.39
C PRO A 426 -5.91 4.20 16.80
N ASP A 427 -4.73 4.73 17.10
CA ASP A 427 -4.02 4.52 18.37
C ASP A 427 -4.43 5.51 19.47
N LEU A 428 -5.30 6.47 19.16
CA LEU A 428 -5.81 7.43 20.13
C LEU A 428 -7.21 7.03 20.60
N THR A 429 -7.57 7.47 21.81
CA THR A 429 -8.91 7.27 22.33
C THR A 429 -9.95 8.06 21.53
N VAL A 430 -11.22 7.69 21.65
CA VAL A 430 -12.34 8.44 21.08
C VAL A 430 -12.34 9.90 21.56
N ALA A 431 -12.17 10.13 22.86
CA ALA A 431 -12.07 11.48 23.41
C ALA A 431 -10.91 12.27 22.79
N GLU A 432 -9.73 11.67 22.66
CA GLU A 432 -8.59 12.35 22.05
C GLU A 432 -8.88 12.70 20.58
N ASN A 433 -9.45 11.77 19.81
CA ASN A 433 -9.81 11.96 18.41
C ASN A 433 -10.80 13.11 18.16
N LEU A 434 -11.81 13.28 19.02
CA LEU A 434 -12.78 14.38 18.91
C LEU A 434 -12.12 15.77 18.99
N PHE A 435 -11.09 15.89 19.83
CA PHE A 435 -10.45 17.16 20.17
C PHE A 435 -9.12 17.43 19.43
N ILE A 436 -8.68 16.54 18.53
CA ILE A 436 -7.47 16.78 17.71
C ILE A 436 -7.59 18.13 16.98
N GLY A 437 -6.64 19.02 17.22
CA GLY A 437 -6.55 20.36 16.67
C GLY A 437 -7.35 21.43 17.41
N ARG A 438 -8.00 21.07 18.52
CA ARG A 438 -8.80 21.93 19.41
C ARG A 438 -8.70 21.44 20.85
N GLU A 439 -7.49 21.05 21.24
CA GLU A 439 -7.18 20.48 22.53
C GLU A 439 -7.44 21.52 23.64
N PRO A 440 -8.25 21.22 24.66
CA PRO A 440 -8.41 22.11 25.80
C PRO A 440 -7.12 22.15 26.61
N HIS A 441 -6.68 23.35 27.00
CA HIS A 441 -5.52 23.54 27.86
C HIS A 441 -5.94 24.07 29.24
N THR A 442 -5.25 23.58 30.27
CA THR A 442 -5.29 24.15 31.62
C THR A 442 -4.71 25.57 31.61
N ARG A 443 -4.95 26.35 32.68
CA ARG A 443 -4.38 27.70 32.83
C ARG A 443 -2.85 27.75 32.76
N LEU A 444 -2.18 26.62 32.98
CA LEU A 444 -0.73 26.46 32.92
C LEU A 444 -0.24 25.94 31.54
N GLY A 445 -1.11 25.82 30.54
CA GLY A 445 -0.76 25.38 29.19
C GLY A 445 -0.72 23.86 28.98
N PHE A 446 -0.81 23.05 30.04
CA PHE A 446 -0.90 21.58 29.91
C PHE A 446 -2.25 21.14 29.36
N LEU A 447 -2.28 20.00 28.67
CA LEU A 447 -3.50 19.39 28.15
C LEU A 447 -4.51 19.06 29.27
N ASP A 448 -5.72 19.61 29.19
CA ASP A 448 -6.80 19.37 30.14
C ASP A 448 -7.62 18.12 29.74
N ARG A 449 -7.05 16.94 30.03
CA ARG A 449 -7.69 15.64 29.75
C ARG A 449 -9.02 15.47 30.49
N ALA A 450 -9.19 16.08 31.67
CA ALA A 450 -10.41 15.97 32.45
C ALA A 450 -11.56 16.74 31.79
N ARG A 451 -11.29 17.94 31.28
CA ARG A 451 -12.24 18.68 30.45
C ARG A 451 -12.54 17.95 29.15
N MET A 452 -11.51 17.47 28.44
CA MET A 452 -11.69 16.72 27.20
C MET A 452 -12.65 15.53 27.34
N ARG A 453 -12.51 14.73 28.41
CA ARG A 453 -13.41 13.60 28.69
C ARG A 453 -14.83 14.03 29.03
N ARG A 454 -15.00 15.10 29.84
CA ARG A 454 -16.33 15.63 30.18
C ARG A 454 -17.06 16.14 28.94
N ASP A 455 -16.37 16.95 28.14
CA ASP A 455 -16.92 17.53 26.92
C ASP A 455 -17.23 16.40 25.92
N ALA A 456 -16.30 15.44 25.71
CA ALA A 456 -16.52 14.26 24.86
C ALA A 456 -17.78 13.46 25.25
N LYS A 457 -17.96 13.21 26.56
CA LYS A 457 -19.14 12.50 27.05
C LYS A 457 -20.43 13.25 26.74
N SER A 458 -20.46 14.55 27.03
CA SER A 458 -21.62 15.40 26.73
C SER A 458 -22.02 15.36 25.25
N ILE A 459 -21.03 15.28 24.36
CA ILE A 459 -21.24 15.25 22.90
C ILE A 459 -21.79 13.90 22.47
N MET A 460 -21.24 12.80 22.98
CA MET A 460 -21.77 11.47 22.70
C MET A 460 -23.20 11.32 23.21
N ASP A 461 -23.49 11.83 24.41
CA ASP A 461 -24.84 11.83 24.98
C ASP A 461 -25.81 12.68 24.13
N GLU A 462 -25.41 13.88 23.71
CA GLU A 462 -26.22 14.76 22.83
C GLU A 462 -26.55 14.10 21.48
N LEU A 463 -25.57 13.40 20.90
CA LEU A 463 -25.72 12.69 19.64
C LEU A 463 -26.40 11.33 19.80
N SER A 464 -26.65 10.89 21.04
CA SER A 464 -27.21 9.56 21.37
C SER A 464 -26.32 8.40 20.87
N LEU A 465 -25.01 8.58 20.95
CA LEU A 465 -23.99 7.59 20.57
C LEU A 465 -23.49 6.84 21.79
N ASP A 466 -23.81 5.55 21.88
CA ASP A 466 -23.33 4.66 22.94
C ASP A 466 -21.92 4.14 22.61
N ILE A 467 -20.93 5.03 22.69
CA ILE A 467 -19.52 4.73 22.40
C ILE A 467 -18.67 5.11 23.61
N ASP A 468 -17.87 4.15 24.09
CA ASP A 468 -16.92 4.42 25.17
C ASP A 468 -15.85 5.43 24.70
N ILE A 469 -15.89 6.62 25.30
CA ILE A 469 -14.96 7.70 25.01
C ILE A 469 -13.50 7.38 25.38
N GLY A 470 -13.29 6.38 26.26
CA GLY A 470 -11.98 5.91 26.71
C GLY A 470 -11.39 4.80 25.85
N ALA A 471 -12.17 4.20 24.95
CA ALA A 471 -11.69 3.15 24.07
C ALA A 471 -10.74 3.70 22.99
N GLU A 472 -9.69 2.94 22.69
CA GLU A 472 -8.81 3.21 21.54
C GLU A 472 -9.58 2.98 20.24
N LEU A 473 -9.43 3.87 19.27
CA LEU A 473 -10.25 3.84 18.06
C LEU A 473 -10.04 2.57 17.21
N ARG A 474 -8.87 1.93 17.31
CA ARG A 474 -8.56 0.64 16.66
C ARG A 474 -9.39 -0.53 17.20
N THR A 475 -9.87 -0.47 18.45
CA THR A 475 -10.68 -1.55 19.05
C THR A 475 -12.16 -1.44 18.68
N LEU A 476 -12.58 -0.30 18.13
CA LEU A 476 -13.96 -0.07 17.70
C LEU A 476 -14.27 -0.76 16.36
N SER A 477 -15.56 -1.04 16.16
CA SER A 477 -16.08 -1.43 14.84
C SER A 477 -15.85 -0.30 13.83
N VAL A 478 -15.83 -0.66 12.55
CA VAL A 478 -15.72 0.31 11.46
C VAL A 478 -16.87 1.34 11.50
N GLY A 479 -18.09 0.90 11.84
CA GLY A 479 -19.25 1.77 11.98
C GLY A 479 -19.12 2.77 13.15
N HIS A 480 -18.69 2.32 14.31
CA HIS A 480 -18.41 3.22 15.45
C HIS A 480 -17.32 4.23 15.13
N ARG A 481 -16.27 3.84 14.38
CA ARG A 481 -15.25 4.81 13.92
C ARG A 481 -15.85 5.92 13.06
N GLN A 482 -16.77 5.56 12.15
CA GLN A 482 -17.48 6.51 11.31
C GLN A 482 -18.34 7.46 12.14
N MET A 483 -19.07 6.94 13.14
CA MET A 483 -19.87 7.77 14.05
C MET A 483 -19.02 8.74 14.85
N VAL A 484 -17.80 8.34 15.27
CA VAL A 484 -16.84 9.24 15.92
C VAL A 484 -16.35 10.34 14.97
N GLU A 485 -16.13 10.04 13.70
CA GLU A 485 -15.75 11.04 12.68
C GLU A 485 -16.87 12.05 12.44
N ILE A 486 -18.10 11.55 12.33
CA ILE A 486 -19.30 12.38 12.20
C ILE A 486 -19.45 13.27 13.46
N ALA A 487 -19.32 12.71 14.66
CA ALA A 487 -19.37 13.46 15.91
C ALA A 487 -18.29 14.56 15.96
N ARG A 488 -17.07 14.25 15.51
CA ARG A 488 -15.99 15.24 15.36
C ARG A 488 -16.38 16.35 14.37
N ALA A 489 -17.05 16.03 13.26
CA ALA A 489 -17.52 17.02 12.30
C ALA A 489 -18.56 17.97 12.92
N VAL A 490 -19.50 17.45 13.72
CA VAL A 490 -20.53 18.24 14.40
C VAL A 490 -19.95 19.25 15.39
N LEU A 491 -18.79 18.95 15.99
CA LEU A 491 -18.10 19.87 16.90
C LEU A 491 -17.48 21.08 16.22
N SER A 492 -17.43 21.09 14.89
CA SER A 492 -16.97 22.27 14.16
C SER A 492 -18.07 23.33 14.13
N ASP A 493 -17.71 24.61 14.11
CA ASP A 493 -18.64 25.73 13.87
C ASP A 493 -19.08 25.77 12.38
N ALA A 494 -19.38 24.62 11.79
CA ALA A 494 -19.76 24.49 10.40
C ALA A 494 -21.27 24.66 10.21
N TRP A 495 -21.64 25.44 9.20
CA TRP A 495 -23.01 25.56 8.72
C TRP A 495 -23.24 24.75 7.45
N PHE A 496 -22.16 24.34 6.74
CA PHE A 496 -22.22 23.51 5.55
C PHE A 496 -21.43 22.22 5.75
N PHE A 497 -22.10 21.07 5.59
CA PHE A 497 -21.51 19.75 5.75
C PHE A 497 -21.45 19.05 4.40
N ILE A 498 -20.32 18.42 4.11
CA ILE A 498 -20.16 17.51 2.98
C ILE A 498 -19.99 16.11 3.56
N MET A 499 -20.87 15.20 3.18
CA MET A 499 -20.82 13.80 3.62
C MET A 499 -20.52 12.92 2.43
N ASP A 500 -19.30 12.38 2.36
CA ASP A 500 -18.83 11.55 1.24
C ASP A 500 -19.00 10.05 1.54
N GLU A 501 -20.08 9.45 1.02
CA GLU A 501 -20.49 8.06 1.24
C GLU A 501 -20.51 7.64 2.73
N PRO A 502 -21.22 8.39 3.59
CA PRO A 502 -21.07 8.26 5.04
C PRO A 502 -21.59 6.95 5.64
N THR A 503 -22.34 6.15 4.86
CA THR A 503 -23.00 4.90 5.29
C THR A 503 -22.27 3.64 4.81
N SER A 504 -21.20 3.76 4.02
CA SER A 504 -20.56 2.60 3.37
C SER A 504 -20.03 1.55 4.36
N ALA A 505 -19.87 1.95 5.62
CA ALA A 505 -19.29 1.14 6.68
C ALA A 505 -20.20 1.00 7.91
N LEU A 506 -21.46 1.44 7.79
CA LEU A 506 -22.45 1.45 8.87
C LEU A 506 -23.40 0.24 8.75
N SER A 507 -23.77 -0.34 9.89
CA SER A 507 -24.93 -1.24 10.02
C SER A 507 -26.25 -0.46 9.89
N ASN A 508 -27.37 -1.16 9.69
CA ASN A 508 -28.69 -0.51 9.58
C ASN A 508 -29.01 0.36 10.81
N ARG A 509 -28.70 -0.10 12.02
CA ARG A 509 -28.90 0.67 13.25
C ARG A 509 -28.04 1.94 13.30
N GLU A 510 -26.77 1.85 12.91
CA GLU A 510 -25.87 3.01 12.86
C GLU A 510 -26.25 3.99 11.74
N ARG A 511 -26.75 3.48 10.62
CA ARG A 511 -27.31 4.27 9.52
C ARG A 511 -28.52 5.07 9.98
N ASP A 512 -29.45 4.46 10.72
CA ASP A 512 -30.62 5.15 11.24
C ASP A 512 -30.20 6.27 12.22
N GLN A 513 -29.18 6.03 13.06
CA GLN A 513 -28.60 7.07 13.94
C GLN A 513 -27.97 8.24 13.14
N LEU A 514 -27.33 7.95 12.01
CA LEU A 514 -26.82 8.98 11.12
C LEU A 514 -27.97 9.79 10.49
N TYR A 515 -29.06 9.14 10.09
CA TYR A 515 -30.24 9.84 9.55
C TYR A 515 -30.86 10.78 10.59
N ASP A 516 -31.04 10.32 11.83
CA ASP A 516 -31.50 11.16 12.94
C ASP A 516 -30.58 12.37 13.17
N LEU A 517 -29.28 12.21 12.94
CA LEU A 517 -28.33 13.30 13.04
C LEU A 517 -28.43 14.29 11.88
N ILE A 518 -28.61 13.80 10.65
CA ILE A 518 -28.84 14.65 9.46
C ILE A 518 -30.08 15.52 9.69
N ASP A 519 -31.17 14.94 10.19
CA ASP A 519 -32.39 15.69 10.50
C ASP A 519 -32.17 16.76 11.58
N ARG A 520 -31.39 16.45 12.62
CA ARG A 520 -31.01 17.43 13.65
C ARG A 520 -30.14 18.56 13.11
N LEU A 521 -29.16 18.25 12.25
CA LEU A 521 -28.32 19.26 11.59
C LEU A 521 -29.16 20.15 10.67
N ARG A 522 -30.09 19.55 9.92
CA ARG A 522 -31.04 20.26 9.08
C ARG A 522 -31.93 21.19 9.90
N ALA A 523 -32.49 20.72 11.01
CA ALA A 523 -33.32 21.52 11.92
C ALA A 523 -32.56 22.71 12.53
N ARG A 524 -31.23 22.59 12.66
CA ARG A 524 -30.33 23.68 13.10
C ARG A 524 -29.98 24.69 11.99
N GLY A 525 -30.47 24.48 10.77
CA GLY A 525 -30.19 25.34 9.61
C GLY A 525 -28.88 25.01 8.91
N ALA A 526 -28.31 23.81 9.08
CA ALA A 526 -27.14 23.41 8.32
C ALA A 526 -27.52 23.01 6.88
N GLY A 527 -26.72 23.41 5.90
CA GLY A 527 -26.80 22.88 4.53
C GLY A 527 -25.96 21.61 4.42
N ILE A 528 -26.45 20.60 3.70
CA ILE A 528 -25.75 19.31 3.57
C ILE A 528 -25.61 18.94 2.10
N LEU A 529 -24.38 18.68 1.66
CA LEU A 529 -24.09 18.01 0.40
C LEU A 529 -23.84 16.53 0.70
N TYR A 530 -24.81 15.69 0.35
CA TYR A 530 -24.79 14.26 0.61
C TYR A 530 -24.35 13.51 -0.64
N ILE A 531 -23.19 12.89 -0.62
CA ILE A 531 -22.64 12.16 -1.76
C ILE A 531 -22.91 10.68 -1.50
N SER A 532 -23.70 10.05 -2.35
CA SER A 532 -23.96 8.61 -2.28
C SER A 532 -24.22 8.05 -3.66
N HIS A 533 -23.91 6.77 -3.82
CA HIS A 533 -24.31 5.96 -4.96
C HIS A 533 -25.50 5.05 -4.62
N LYS A 534 -25.93 5.00 -3.34
CA LYS A 534 -27.08 4.21 -2.89
C LYS A 534 -28.34 5.03 -3.08
N MET A 535 -29.23 4.55 -3.95
CA MET A 535 -30.38 5.32 -4.34
C MET A 535 -31.41 5.48 -3.21
N GLU A 536 -31.55 4.47 -2.36
CA GLU A 536 -32.38 4.52 -1.15
C GLU A 536 -32.01 5.73 -0.25
N GLU A 537 -30.72 6.01 -0.10
CA GLU A 537 -30.22 7.16 0.67
C GLU A 537 -30.56 8.48 -0.02
N ILE A 538 -30.37 8.57 -1.34
CA ILE A 538 -30.70 9.78 -2.10
C ILE A 538 -32.19 10.09 -1.97
N PHE A 539 -33.06 9.10 -2.17
CA PHE A 539 -34.51 9.32 -2.10
C PHE A 539 -35.03 9.57 -0.68
N SER A 540 -34.41 8.97 0.34
CA SER A 540 -34.86 9.14 1.74
C SER A 540 -34.31 10.39 2.41
N GLN A 541 -33.07 10.80 2.10
CA GLN A 541 -32.37 11.85 2.85
C GLN A 541 -32.28 13.19 2.09
N CYS A 542 -32.36 13.19 0.76
CA CYS A 542 -32.11 14.39 -0.04
C CYS A 542 -33.41 15.05 -0.53
N ASP A 543 -33.43 16.39 -0.53
CA ASP A 543 -34.52 17.19 -1.11
C ASP A 543 -34.47 17.15 -2.65
N ARG A 544 -33.24 17.21 -3.20
CA ARG A 544 -32.97 17.07 -4.63
C ARG A 544 -31.62 16.43 -4.87
N VAL A 545 -31.41 15.94 -6.09
CA VAL A 545 -30.16 15.32 -6.54
C VAL A 545 -29.57 16.12 -7.71
N VAL A 546 -28.26 16.34 -7.65
CA VAL A 546 -27.42 16.88 -8.73
C VAL A 546 -26.62 15.73 -9.32
N VAL A 547 -26.66 15.56 -10.64
CA VAL A 547 -25.93 14.49 -11.33
C VAL A 547 -24.71 15.06 -12.05
N LEU A 548 -23.53 14.52 -11.74
CA LEU A 548 -22.29 14.76 -12.46
C LEU A 548 -21.92 13.54 -13.31
N ARG A 549 -21.39 13.80 -14.50
CA ARG A 549 -20.79 12.79 -15.38
C ARG A 549 -19.63 13.41 -16.16
N ASP A 550 -18.50 12.69 -16.25
CA ASP A 550 -17.29 13.14 -16.94
C ASP A 550 -16.82 14.57 -16.56
N GLY A 551 -16.96 14.95 -15.28
CA GLY A 551 -16.57 16.27 -14.78
C GLY A 551 -17.57 17.39 -15.09
N ARG A 552 -18.72 17.07 -15.69
CA ARG A 552 -19.76 18.03 -16.10
C ARG A 552 -21.03 17.89 -15.28
N PHE A 553 -21.73 19.00 -15.13
CA PHE A 553 -23.09 19.03 -14.65
C PHE A 553 -24.05 18.53 -15.73
N ILE A 554 -24.76 17.44 -15.45
CA ILE A 554 -25.74 16.84 -16.38
C ILE A 554 -27.14 17.39 -16.12
N GLY A 555 -27.50 17.57 -14.85
CA GLY A 555 -28.78 18.14 -14.47
C GLY A 555 -29.09 17.95 -12.98
N GLU A 556 -30.21 18.52 -12.56
CA GLU A 556 -30.78 18.34 -11.24
C GLU A 556 -32.21 17.79 -11.31
N ARG A 557 -32.61 17.05 -10.28
CA ARG A 557 -33.97 16.52 -10.11
C ARG A 557 -34.42 16.63 -8.67
N GLN A 558 -35.68 17.04 -8.46
CA GLN A 558 -36.34 16.90 -7.15
C GLN A 558 -36.53 15.42 -6.86
N THR A 559 -36.12 14.94 -5.69
CA THR A 559 -36.20 13.50 -5.36
C THR A 559 -37.65 12.98 -5.40
N ARG A 560 -38.61 13.84 -5.05
CA ARG A 560 -40.05 13.53 -5.12
C ARG A 560 -40.62 13.42 -6.53
N GLN A 561 -39.89 13.85 -7.57
CA GLN A 561 -40.37 13.95 -8.95
C GLN A 561 -39.57 13.08 -9.93
N THR A 562 -38.67 12.22 -9.44
CA THR A 562 -37.80 11.36 -10.25
C THR A 562 -37.87 9.93 -9.71
N ASN A 563 -37.30 8.98 -10.45
CA ASN A 563 -37.10 7.61 -10.01
C ASN A 563 -35.63 7.18 -10.16
N GLU A 564 -35.29 6.02 -9.59
CA GLU A 564 -33.94 5.47 -9.59
C GLU A 564 -33.40 5.28 -11.01
N ALA A 565 -34.21 4.75 -11.93
CA ALA A 565 -33.79 4.48 -13.29
C ALA A 565 -33.38 5.76 -14.03
N GLU A 566 -34.09 6.88 -13.83
CA GLU A 566 -33.74 8.17 -14.43
C GLU A 566 -32.39 8.70 -13.90
N ILE A 567 -32.16 8.65 -12.58
CA ILE A 567 -30.90 9.11 -11.98
C ILE A 567 -29.73 8.25 -12.48
N VAL A 568 -29.88 6.92 -12.49
CA VAL A 568 -28.85 6.00 -12.98
C VAL A 568 -28.55 6.24 -14.47
N SER A 569 -29.57 6.46 -15.29
CA SER A 569 -29.39 6.80 -16.71
C SER A 569 -28.63 8.12 -16.89
N MET A 570 -28.89 9.13 -16.06
CA MET A 570 -28.13 10.38 -16.06
C MET A 570 -26.66 10.17 -15.65
N MET A 571 -26.39 9.25 -14.71
CA MET A 571 -25.04 8.92 -14.24
C MET A 571 -24.21 8.16 -15.29
N VAL A 572 -24.78 7.11 -15.90
CA VAL A 572 -24.06 6.14 -16.75
C VAL A 572 -24.20 6.47 -18.25
N GLY A 573 -25.28 7.14 -18.66
CA GLY A 573 -25.58 7.42 -20.06
C GLY A 573 -26.01 6.20 -20.88
N ARG A 574 -26.51 5.14 -20.23
CA ARG A 574 -27.03 3.88 -20.82
C ARG A 574 -28.22 3.36 -20.00
N ASP A 575 -29.00 2.44 -20.56
CA ASP A 575 -30.13 1.79 -19.87
C ASP A 575 -29.66 0.77 -18.82
N VAL A 576 -30.37 0.70 -17.68
CA VAL A 576 -30.00 -0.06 -16.46
C VAL A 576 -29.83 -1.58 -16.69
N GLY A 577 -30.43 -2.12 -17.76
CA GLY A 577 -30.38 -3.55 -18.09
C GLY A 577 -28.98 -4.12 -18.41
N ASP A 578 -27.98 -3.27 -18.69
CA ASP A 578 -26.64 -3.70 -19.12
C ASP A 578 -25.61 -3.85 -17.97
N ILE A 579 -25.99 -3.64 -16.70
CA ILE A 579 -25.03 -3.58 -15.57
C ILE A 579 -24.60 -4.97 -15.06
N PHE A 580 -25.46 -5.99 -15.18
CA PHE A 580 -25.22 -7.36 -14.73
C PHE A 580 -25.37 -8.37 -15.88
N PRO A 581 -24.38 -8.43 -16.79
CA PRO A 581 -24.40 -9.36 -17.91
C PRO A 581 -24.34 -10.80 -17.42
N TYR A 582 -25.36 -11.60 -17.76
CA TYR A 582 -25.34 -13.03 -17.50
C TYR A 582 -25.04 -13.81 -18.78
N LEU A 583 -23.98 -14.59 -18.74
CA LEU A 583 -23.65 -15.55 -19.78
C LEU A 583 -23.98 -16.96 -19.27
N GLU A 584 -24.85 -17.66 -19.98
CA GLU A 584 -25.08 -19.08 -19.75
C GLU A 584 -23.79 -19.87 -20.07
N ALA A 585 -23.45 -20.81 -19.19
CA ALA A 585 -22.31 -21.69 -19.34
C ALA A 585 -22.72 -23.13 -19.04
N GLN A 586 -22.06 -24.09 -19.65
CA GLN A 586 -22.27 -25.50 -19.34
C GLN A 586 -21.65 -25.83 -17.99
N VAL A 587 -22.47 -26.29 -17.05
CA VAL A 587 -22.02 -26.74 -15.73
C VAL A 587 -21.26 -28.06 -15.89
N GLY A 588 -19.99 -28.06 -15.48
CA GLY A 588 -19.09 -29.21 -15.54
C GLY A 588 -19.00 -29.98 -14.23
N GLU A 589 -17.85 -30.64 -14.02
CA GLU A 589 -17.54 -31.39 -12.79
C GLU A 589 -17.45 -30.49 -11.54
N THR A 590 -17.63 -31.07 -10.36
CA THR A 590 -17.47 -30.40 -9.06
C THR A 590 -16.01 -29.98 -8.85
N ALA A 591 -15.77 -28.68 -8.75
CA ALA A 591 -14.44 -28.10 -8.55
C ALA A 591 -14.12 -27.90 -7.06
N ILE A 592 -15.09 -27.40 -6.28
CA ILE A 592 -14.99 -27.25 -4.82
C ILE A 592 -16.10 -28.08 -4.17
N GLU A 593 -15.74 -28.87 -3.17
CA GLU A 593 -16.69 -29.54 -2.27
C GLU A 593 -16.21 -29.32 -0.83
N ILE A 594 -17.02 -28.64 -0.02
CA ILE A 594 -16.76 -28.46 1.42
C ILE A 594 -17.88 -29.08 2.23
N SER A 595 -17.55 -29.77 3.31
CA SER A 595 -18.51 -30.37 4.24
C SER A 595 -18.15 -30.03 5.67
N ASN A 596 -19.04 -29.28 6.32
CA ASN A 596 -18.95 -28.83 7.72
C ASN A 596 -17.59 -28.23 8.10
N ILE A 597 -17.02 -27.41 7.21
CA ILE A 597 -15.71 -26.79 7.48
C ILE A 597 -15.82 -25.74 8.58
N SER A 598 -14.78 -25.61 9.40
CA SER A 598 -14.69 -24.62 10.47
C SER A 598 -13.28 -24.06 10.64
N ASP A 599 -13.18 -22.81 11.10
CA ASP A 599 -11.92 -22.12 11.42
C ASP A 599 -11.60 -22.15 12.93
N GLY A 600 -12.50 -22.71 13.74
CA GLY A 600 -12.40 -22.72 15.21
C GLY A 600 -12.63 -21.35 15.87
N LYS A 601 -13.08 -20.35 15.10
CA LYS A 601 -13.30 -18.96 15.53
C LYS A 601 -14.70 -18.50 15.11
N LEU A 602 -14.81 -17.84 13.95
CA LEU A 602 -16.06 -17.22 13.48
C LEU A 602 -16.88 -18.22 12.66
N LEU A 603 -16.23 -19.03 11.82
CA LEU A 603 -16.87 -20.04 10.98
C LEU A 603 -17.06 -21.34 11.77
N LYS A 604 -18.31 -21.67 12.08
CA LYS A 604 -18.68 -22.84 12.87
C LYS A 604 -18.94 -24.08 12.01
N SER A 605 -19.65 -23.94 10.89
CA SER A 605 -19.90 -25.04 9.95
C SER A 605 -20.43 -24.55 8.60
N ALA A 606 -19.68 -24.75 7.52
CA ALA A 606 -20.16 -24.50 6.17
C ALA A 606 -20.10 -25.74 5.27
N THR A 607 -21.18 -25.96 4.51
CA THR A 607 -21.29 -27.03 3.51
C THR A 607 -21.81 -26.45 2.20
N LEU A 608 -21.03 -26.58 1.12
CA LEU A 608 -21.43 -26.18 -0.23
C LEU A 608 -20.58 -26.92 -1.28
N SER A 609 -21.02 -26.82 -2.53
CA SER A 609 -20.26 -27.26 -3.70
C SER A 609 -20.32 -26.21 -4.80
N VAL A 610 -19.23 -26.12 -5.57
CA VAL A 610 -19.10 -25.25 -6.75
C VAL A 610 -18.59 -26.08 -7.92
N CYS A 611 -19.30 -26.03 -9.03
CA CYS A 611 -19.00 -26.76 -10.25
C CYS A 611 -18.28 -25.87 -11.28
N ARG A 612 -17.60 -26.47 -12.26
CA ARG A 612 -16.97 -25.69 -13.35
C ARG A 612 -18.04 -24.96 -14.17
N GLY A 613 -17.76 -23.72 -14.55
CA GLY A 613 -18.72 -22.90 -15.29
C GLY A 613 -19.89 -22.38 -14.44
N GLU A 614 -19.75 -22.42 -13.11
CA GLU A 614 -20.76 -21.96 -12.16
C GLU A 614 -20.20 -20.81 -11.31
N ILE A 615 -21.05 -19.80 -11.05
CA ILE A 615 -20.83 -18.78 -10.02
C ILE A 615 -21.74 -19.12 -8.83
N VAL A 616 -21.13 -19.48 -7.71
CA VAL A 616 -21.83 -19.58 -6.41
C VAL A 616 -21.51 -18.33 -5.62
N ALA A 617 -22.54 -17.61 -5.14
CA ALA A 617 -22.36 -16.45 -4.30
C ALA A 617 -22.67 -16.75 -2.83
N LEU A 618 -21.89 -16.19 -1.92
CA LEU A 618 -22.14 -16.22 -0.48
C LEU A 618 -22.76 -14.90 -0.05
N ALA A 619 -23.99 -14.97 0.47
CA ALA A 619 -24.73 -13.85 1.03
C ALA A 619 -24.94 -14.04 2.53
N GLY A 620 -25.25 -12.96 3.25
CA GLY A 620 -25.45 -12.99 4.70
C GLY A 620 -24.98 -11.70 5.35
N LEU A 621 -25.38 -11.49 6.61
CA LEU A 621 -25.03 -10.30 7.37
C LEU A 621 -23.51 -10.17 7.56
N MET A 622 -23.03 -8.97 7.85
CA MET A 622 -21.61 -8.77 8.20
C MET A 622 -21.23 -9.63 9.40
N GLY A 623 -20.05 -10.25 9.35
CA GLY A 623 -19.61 -11.20 10.39
C GLY A 623 -20.29 -12.57 10.35
N SER A 624 -21.02 -12.91 9.28
CA SER A 624 -21.65 -14.24 9.13
C SER A 624 -20.68 -15.39 8.78
N GLY A 625 -19.40 -15.09 8.51
CA GLY A 625 -18.40 -16.11 8.15
C GLY A 625 -18.12 -16.24 6.64
N ARG A 626 -18.60 -15.31 5.80
CA ARG A 626 -18.50 -15.38 4.33
C ARG A 626 -17.05 -15.40 3.84
N SER A 627 -16.25 -14.44 4.26
CA SER A 627 -14.85 -14.30 3.82
C SER A 627 -13.96 -15.41 4.40
N GLU A 628 -14.28 -15.90 5.60
CA GLU A 628 -13.60 -17.02 6.25
C GLU A 628 -13.68 -18.31 5.42
N VAL A 629 -14.82 -18.58 4.77
CA VAL A 629 -14.96 -19.71 3.84
C VAL A 629 -13.95 -19.60 2.70
N LEU A 630 -13.84 -18.43 2.07
CA LEU A 630 -12.88 -18.21 0.97
C LEU A 630 -11.44 -18.36 1.47
N ARG A 631 -11.10 -17.80 2.63
CA ARG A 631 -9.75 -17.85 3.20
C ARG A 631 -9.30 -19.27 3.55
N LEU A 632 -10.20 -20.11 4.05
CA LEU A 632 -9.93 -21.54 4.27
C LEU A 632 -9.68 -22.29 2.95
N ILE A 633 -10.52 -22.08 1.93
CA ILE A 633 -10.36 -22.71 0.61
C ILE A 633 -9.07 -22.23 -0.07
N ALA A 634 -8.71 -20.96 0.09
CA ALA A 634 -7.47 -20.38 -0.43
C ALA A 634 -6.21 -20.90 0.28
N GLY A 635 -6.36 -21.61 1.41
CA GLY A 635 -5.25 -22.05 2.25
C GLY A 635 -4.57 -20.92 3.03
N LEU A 636 -5.23 -19.77 3.17
CA LEU A 636 -4.75 -18.64 3.99
C LEU A 636 -4.93 -18.92 5.49
N GLU A 637 -5.89 -19.78 5.83
CA GLU A 637 -6.19 -20.19 7.20
C GLU A 637 -6.24 -21.72 7.33
N THR A 638 -5.97 -22.21 8.53
CA THR A 638 -5.97 -23.64 8.85
C THR A 638 -7.39 -24.10 9.21
N MET A 639 -7.84 -25.18 8.59
CA MET A 639 -9.12 -25.80 8.88
C MET A 639 -9.05 -26.58 10.21
N HIS A 640 -10.01 -26.35 11.10
CA HIS A 640 -10.08 -27.02 12.41
C HIS A 640 -11.06 -28.21 12.43
N GLY A 641 -12.00 -28.25 11.49
CA GLY A 641 -12.97 -29.34 11.33
C GLY A 641 -13.55 -29.38 9.92
N GLY A 642 -14.19 -30.50 9.59
CA GLY A 642 -14.82 -30.73 8.28
C GLY A 642 -13.88 -31.30 7.22
N THR A 643 -14.33 -31.31 5.97
CA THR A 643 -13.56 -31.78 4.81
C THR A 643 -13.61 -30.77 3.68
N LEU A 644 -12.47 -30.57 3.02
CA LEU A 644 -12.31 -29.78 1.80
C LEU A 644 -11.78 -30.70 0.69
N ARG A 645 -12.49 -30.75 -0.44
CA ARG A 645 -12.07 -31.46 -1.64
C ARG A 645 -12.05 -30.52 -2.83
N ILE A 646 -10.98 -30.62 -3.61
CA ILE A 646 -10.75 -29.83 -4.82
C ILE A 646 -10.57 -30.79 -5.98
N PHE A 647 -11.48 -30.77 -6.97
CA PHE A 647 -11.54 -31.77 -8.04
C PHE A 647 -11.44 -33.22 -7.51
N GLY A 648 -12.18 -33.52 -6.43
CA GLY A 648 -12.17 -34.83 -5.76
C GLY A 648 -10.96 -35.12 -4.84
N GLY A 649 -9.88 -34.35 -4.94
CA GLY A 649 -8.69 -34.51 -4.09
C GLY A 649 -8.85 -33.82 -2.73
N GLN A 650 -8.60 -34.54 -1.63
CA GLN A 650 -8.70 -33.98 -0.28
C GLN A 650 -7.58 -32.94 0.00
N GLN A 651 -7.96 -31.85 0.65
CA GLN A 651 -7.06 -30.77 1.10
C GLN A 651 -7.31 -30.48 2.58
N THR A 652 -6.27 -30.04 3.29
CA THR A 652 -6.31 -29.78 4.74
C THR A 652 -6.52 -28.31 5.09
N GLY A 653 -6.50 -27.39 4.11
CA GLY A 653 -6.37 -25.95 4.37
C GLY A 653 -4.96 -25.57 4.86
N GLY A 654 -4.70 -24.28 5.08
CA GLY A 654 -3.44 -23.75 5.64
C GLY A 654 -2.21 -23.75 4.71
N ASP A 655 -2.32 -24.24 3.47
CA ASP A 655 -1.23 -24.21 2.48
C ASP A 655 -1.67 -23.51 1.18
N THR A 656 -1.42 -22.19 1.12
CA THR A 656 -1.65 -21.35 -0.06
C THR A 656 -0.92 -21.85 -1.32
N LYS A 657 0.24 -22.51 -1.19
CA LYS A 657 0.98 -23.04 -2.34
C LYS A 657 0.33 -24.31 -2.87
N ALA A 658 -0.18 -25.18 -1.99
CA ALA A 658 -0.99 -26.33 -2.40
C ALA A 658 -2.28 -25.89 -3.09
N ALA A 659 -3.01 -24.93 -2.51
CA ALA A 659 -4.22 -24.36 -3.11
C ALA A 659 -3.95 -23.79 -4.51
N ASN A 660 -2.89 -23.00 -4.67
CA ASN A 660 -2.52 -22.44 -5.97
C ASN A 660 -2.10 -23.51 -7.00
N ARG A 661 -1.40 -24.57 -6.58
CA ARG A 661 -1.08 -25.72 -7.46
C ARG A 661 -2.33 -26.47 -7.91
N ALA A 662 -3.39 -26.48 -7.09
CA ALA A 662 -4.69 -27.02 -7.47
C ALA A 662 -5.48 -26.09 -8.42
N GLY A 663 -4.94 -24.90 -8.73
CA GLY A 663 -5.54 -23.91 -9.64
C GLY A 663 -6.47 -22.91 -8.96
N ILE A 664 -6.41 -22.79 -7.63
CA ILE A 664 -7.18 -21.83 -6.84
C ILE A 664 -6.45 -20.49 -6.80
N VAL A 665 -7.20 -19.40 -7.01
CA VAL A 665 -6.72 -18.03 -6.81
C VAL A 665 -7.69 -17.26 -5.92
N TYR A 666 -7.16 -16.39 -5.07
CA TYR A 666 -7.93 -15.54 -4.16
C TYR A 666 -7.71 -14.08 -4.49
N ILE A 667 -8.80 -13.37 -4.72
CA ILE A 667 -8.84 -11.92 -4.92
C ILE A 667 -9.44 -11.31 -3.66
N PRO A 668 -8.64 -10.57 -2.87
CA PRO A 668 -9.02 -10.10 -1.55
C PRO A 668 -9.97 -8.89 -1.60
N GLU A 669 -10.69 -8.70 -0.50
CA GLU A 669 -11.54 -7.53 -0.24
C GLU A 669 -10.71 -6.22 -0.22
N ASP A 670 -9.64 -6.18 0.57
CA ASP A 670 -8.74 -5.01 0.63
C ASP A 670 -7.58 -5.15 -0.36
N ARG A 671 -7.75 -4.56 -1.53
CA ARG A 671 -6.72 -4.51 -2.58
C ARG A 671 -5.44 -3.77 -2.17
N HIS A 672 -5.51 -2.80 -1.26
CA HIS A 672 -4.34 -2.04 -0.84
C HIS A 672 -3.51 -2.82 0.18
N LEU A 673 -4.17 -3.66 0.99
CA LEU A 673 -3.50 -4.53 1.94
C LEU A 673 -2.90 -5.77 1.26
N GLU A 674 -3.70 -6.48 0.43
CA GLU A 674 -3.35 -7.80 -0.10
C GLU A 674 -3.38 -7.90 -1.65
N GLY A 675 -4.00 -6.95 -2.34
CA GLY A 675 -4.25 -7.04 -3.78
C GLY A 675 -3.02 -6.74 -4.64
N PHE A 676 -2.29 -5.66 -4.38
CA PHE A 676 -1.14 -5.26 -5.22
C PHE A 676 0.00 -4.59 -4.44
N VAL A 677 1.17 -4.52 -5.06
CA VAL A 677 2.32 -3.78 -4.55
C VAL A 677 2.39 -2.41 -5.23
N GLY A 678 2.03 -1.36 -4.49
CA GLY A 678 1.86 -0.01 -5.05
C GLY A 678 3.13 0.62 -5.61
N THR A 679 4.29 0.31 -5.04
CA THR A 679 5.60 0.81 -5.52
C THR A 679 6.13 0.09 -6.76
N MET A 680 5.43 -0.95 -7.22
CA MET A 680 5.79 -1.70 -8.41
C MET A 680 4.95 -1.24 -9.61
N SER A 681 5.51 -1.43 -10.81
CA SER A 681 4.81 -1.10 -12.05
C SER A 681 3.62 -2.04 -12.32
N ILE A 682 2.74 -1.65 -13.23
CA ILE A 682 1.64 -2.50 -13.74
C ILE A 682 2.19 -3.84 -14.23
N ARG A 683 3.24 -3.80 -15.07
CA ARG A 683 3.91 -5.00 -15.61
C ARG A 683 4.38 -5.94 -14.50
N ASP A 684 5.02 -5.36 -13.50
CA ASP A 684 5.64 -6.16 -12.45
C ASP A 684 4.59 -6.77 -11.51
N ASN A 685 3.48 -6.05 -11.25
CA ASN A 685 2.34 -6.59 -10.51
C ASN A 685 1.65 -7.72 -11.28
N LEU A 686 1.31 -7.51 -12.57
CA LEU A 686 0.65 -8.52 -13.40
C LEU A 686 1.47 -9.81 -13.53
N SER A 687 2.79 -9.70 -13.55
CA SER A 687 3.68 -10.86 -13.69
C SER A 687 4.07 -11.52 -12.35
N LEU A 688 3.75 -10.92 -11.20
CA LEU A 688 4.34 -11.29 -9.91
C LEU A 688 4.07 -12.76 -9.51
N ALA A 689 2.85 -13.25 -9.73
CA ALA A 689 2.51 -14.65 -9.51
C ALA A 689 3.06 -15.56 -10.63
N TRP A 690 3.06 -15.06 -11.87
CA TRP A 690 3.46 -15.80 -13.07
C TRP A 690 4.96 -16.12 -13.13
N ILE A 691 5.83 -15.22 -12.67
CA ILE A 691 7.29 -15.37 -12.77
C ILE A 691 7.86 -16.57 -12.00
N ARG A 692 7.13 -17.07 -10.99
CA ARG A 692 7.56 -18.25 -10.21
C ARG A 692 7.71 -19.47 -11.11
N ASP A 693 6.68 -19.74 -11.90
CA ASP A 693 6.57 -20.98 -12.69
C ASP A 693 7.06 -20.78 -14.15
N ASN A 694 7.36 -19.54 -14.55
CA ASN A 694 7.76 -19.19 -15.93
C ASN A 694 9.16 -18.56 -16.04
N SER A 695 9.95 -18.63 -14.97
CA SER A 695 11.38 -18.31 -14.96
C SER A 695 12.22 -19.57 -15.20
N HIS A 696 13.47 -19.41 -15.60
CA HIS A 696 14.41 -20.52 -15.80
C HIS A 696 15.61 -20.33 -14.89
N PHE A 697 15.83 -21.26 -13.94
CA PHE A 697 16.80 -21.10 -12.84
C PHE A 697 16.63 -19.76 -12.09
N GLY A 698 15.39 -19.29 -11.90
CA GLY A 698 15.09 -18.02 -11.25
C GLY A 698 15.42 -16.77 -12.09
N LEU A 699 15.82 -16.92 -13.35
CA LEU A 699 16.08 -15.80 -14.26
C LEU A 699 14.81 -15.31 -14.94
N LEU A 700 14.61 -13.99 -14.89
CA LEU A 700 13.51 -13.32 -15.56
C LEU A 700 13.72 -13.29 -17.07
N ARG A 701 12.61 -13.33 -17.80
CA ARG A 701 12.58 -13.15 -19.27
C ARG A 701 11.83 -11.85 -19.60
N PRO A 702 12.50 -10.68 -19.60
CA PRO A 702 11.83 -9.37 -19.71
C PRO A 702 10.91 -9.24 -20.93
N ARG A 703 11.30 -9.84 -22.06
CA ARG A 703 10.47 -9.84 -23.28
C ARG A 703 9.14 -10.56 -23.09
N ARG A 704 9.13 -11.72 -22.41
CA ARG A 704 7.90 -12.48 -22.12
C ARG A 704 7.04 -11.78 -21.07
N ILE A 705 7.66 -11.21 -20.05
CA ILE A 705 6.97 -10.42 -19.02
C ILE A 705 6.26 -9.22 -19.65
N LEU A 706 6.95 -8.51 -20.56
CA LEU A 706 6.37 -7.36 -21.26
C LEU A 706 5.25 -7.77 -22.23
N ALA A 707 5.38 -8.89 -22.93
CA ALA A 707 4.33 -9.43 -23.79
C ALA A 707 3.08 -9.77 -22.97
N LEU A 708 3.22 -10.57 -21.90
CA LEU A 708 2.14 -10.91 -20.97
C LEU A 708 1.45 -9.67 -20.42
N ALA A 709 2.21 -8.66 -19.98
CA ALA A 709 1.64 -7.44 -19.44
C ALA A 709 0.84 -6.67 -20.50
N ARG A 710 1.32 -6.58 -21.75
CA ARG A 710 0.58 -5.92 -22.83
C ARG A 710 -0.71 -6.65 -23.16
N ASP A 711 -0.66 -7.98 -23.23
CA ASP A 711 -1.83 -8.81 -23.51
C ASP A 711 -2.89 -8.64 -22.42
N LEU A 712 -2.50 -8.68 -21.15
CA LEU A 712 -3.40 -8.48 -20.00
C LEU A 712 -3.92 -7.05 -19.90
N ILE A 713 -3.08 -6.03 -20.15
CA ILE A 713 -3.52 -4.63 -20.17
C ILE A 713 -4.58 -4.44 -21.26
N GLY A 714 -4.38 -5.03 -22.44
CA GLY A 714 -5.32 -4.98 -23.54
C GLY A 714 -6.62 -5.72 -23.25
N SER A 715 -6.55 -6.96 -22.78
CA SER A 715 -7.73 -7.80 -22.53
C SER A 715 -8.61 -7.29 -21.39
N LEU A 716 -8.00 -6.65 -20.38
CA LEU A 716 -8.70 -6.08 -19.23
C LEU A 716 -9.06 -4.60 -19.41
N GLY A 717 -8.54 -3.95 -20.46
CA GLY A 717 -8.74 -2.52 -20.71
C GLY A 717 -8.18 -1.64 -19.59
N VAL A 718 -6.97 -1.93 -19.10
CA VAL A 718 -6.30 -1.14 -18.04
C VAL A 718 -5.85 0.20 -18.61
N ARG A 719 -6.25 1.30 -17.95
CA ARG A 719 -5.92 2.68 -18.35
C ARG A 719 -5.09 3.40 -17.27
N PRO A 720 -4.03 4.15 -17.63
CA PRO A 720 -3.44 4.22 -18.97
C PRO A 720 -2.74 2.91 -19.35
N ALA A 721 -2.66 2.62 -20.65
CA ALA A 721 -2.01 1.42 -21.20
C ALA A 721 -0.46 1.53 -21.18
N GLN A 722 0.10 1.81 -20.00
CA GLN A 722 1.54 2.04 -19.79
C GLN A 722 2.10 1.01 -18.80
N PRO A 723 2.76 -0.07 -19.28
CA PRO A 723 3.21 -1.16 -18.42
C PRO A 723 4.18 -0.73 -17.31
N ASP A 724 4.95 0.33 -17.52
CA ASP A 724 5.96 0.84 -16.58
C ASP A 724 5.40 1.87 -15.57
N LYS A 725 4.12 2.24 -15.65
CA LYS A 725 3.49 3.15 -14.69
C LYS A 725 3.32 2.45 -13.34
N MET A 726 3.48 3.18 -12.24
CA MET A 726 3.28 2.64 -10.90
C MET A 726 1.80 2.33 -10.65
N THR A 727 1.51 1.17 -10.06
CA THR A 727 0.12 0.73 -9.85
C THR A 727 -0.64 1.67 -8.89
N ILE A 728 0.05 2.28 -7.91
CA ILE A 728 -0.56 3.23 -6.97
C ILE A 728 -1.09 4.51 -7.65
N GLU A 729 -0.60 4.84 -8.85
CA GLU A 729 -1.04 6.03 -9.61
C GLU A 729 -2.28 5.76 -10.49
N LEU A 730 -2.85 4.55 -10.44
CA LEU A 730 -4.06 4.18 -11.17
C LEU A 730 -5.33 4.52 -10.38
N SER A 731 -6.47 4.68 -11.06
CA SER A 731 -7.79 4.74 -10.41
C SER A 731 -8.16 3.39 -9.77
N GLY A 732 -9.08 3.38 -8.80
CA GLY A 732 -9.50 2.16 -8.08
C GLY A 732 -9.93 1.02 -9.00
N GLY A 733 -10.79 1.28 -10.00
CA GLY A 733 -11.19 0.27 -10.97
C GLY A 733 -10.02 -0.30 -11.79
N ASN A 734 -9.05 0.53 -12.17
CA ASN A 734 -7.86 0.07 -12.89
C ASN A 734 -6.88 -0.69 -11.98
N GLN A 735 -6.78 -0.32 -10.70
CA GLN A 735 -6.05 -1.11 -9.71
C GLN A 735 -6.68 -2.50 -9.57
N GLN A 736 -8.01 -2.58 -9.48
CA GLN A 736 -8.74 -3.84 -9.36
C GLN A 736 -8.51 -4.75 -10.57
N LYS A 737 -8.55 -4.19 -11.79
CA LYS A 737 -8.18 -4.93 -13.01
C LYS A 737 -6.76 -5.49 -12.95
N VAL A 738 -5.80 -4.75 -12.40
CA VAL A 738 -4.42 -5.25 -12.22
C VAL A 738 -4.37 -6.40 -11.20
N VAL A 739 -5.12 -6.31 -10.10
CA VAL A 739 -5.22 -7.40 -9.10
C VAL A 739 -5.78 -8.67 -9.74
N ILE A 740 -6.87 -8.55 -10.50
CA ILE A 740 -7.47 -9.69 -11.21
C ILE A 740 -6.52 -10.22 -12.29
N GLY A 741 -5.94 -9.34 -13.10
CA GLY A 741 -5.02 -9.70 -14.18
C GLY A 741 -3.78 -10.46 -13.72
N LYS A 742 -3.25 -10.12 -12.53
CA LYS A 742 -2.16 -10.86 -11.89
C LYS A 742 -2.49 -12.34 -11.70
N TRP A 743 -3.72 -12.66 -11.31
CA TRP A 743 -4.18 -14.02 -11.12
C TRP A 743 -4.60 -14.70 -12.43
N LEU A 744 -5.18 -13.95 -13.38
CA LEU A 744 -5.46 -14.49 -14.71
C LEU A 744 -4.18 -14.92 -15.44
N ALA A 745 -3.06 -14.26 -15.16
CA ALA A 745 -1.75 -14.68 -15.67
C ALA A 745 -1.41 -16.14 -15.32
N THR A 746 -1.94 -16.68 -14.20
CA THR A 746 -1.70 -18.06 -13.76
C THR A 746 -2.69 -19.07 -14.33
N LYS A 747 -3.62 -18.66 -15.20
CA LYS A 747 -4.68 -19.51 -15.80
C LYS A 747 -5.47 -20.31 -14.74
N PRO A 748 -6.19 -19.62 -13.84
CA PRO A 748 -6.86 -20.26 -12.72
C PRO A 748 -8.00 -21.17 -13.18
N LYS A 749 -8.25 -22.23 -12.40
CA LYS A 749 -9.42 -23.12 -12.56
C LYS A 749 -10.55 -22.72 -11.61
N ILE A 750 -10.18 -22.24 -10.43
CA ILE A 750 -11.07 -21.83 -9.35
C ILE A 750 -10.72 -20.39 -8.96
N ILE A 751 -11.70 -19.50 -8.95
CA ILE A 751 -11.54 -18.09 -8.61
C ILE A 751 -12.39 -17.77 -7.39
N LEU A 752 -11.73 -17.36 -6.31
CA LEU A 752 -12.37 -16.89 -5.09
C LEU A 752 -12.36 -15.36 -5.11
N LEU A 753 -13.54 -14.75 -5.16
CA LEU A 753 -13.74 -13.31 -5.26
C LEU A 753 -14.33 -12.79 -3.95
N ASP A 754 -13.56 -12.01 -3.19
CA ASP A 754 -14.02 -11.44 -1.92
C ASP A 754 -14.31 -9.95 -2.13
N GLU A 755 -15.59 -9.57 -2.11
CA GLU A 755 -16.09 -8.21 -2.33
C GLU A 755 -15.44 -7.55 -3.58
N PRO A 756 -15.50 -8.20 -4.77
CA PRO A 756 -14.64 -7.89 -5.92
C PRO A 756 -14.87 -6.50 -6.53
N THR A 757 -16.00 -5.87 -6.22
CA THR A 757 -16.43 -4.57 -6.74
C THR A 757 -16.39 -3.47 -5.67
N ARG A 758 -15.88 -3.75 -4.46
CA ARG A 758 -15.82 -2.78 -3.37
C ARG A 758 -14.93 -1.58 -3.73
N GLY A 759 -15.50 -0.38 -3.63
CA GLY A 759 -14.81 0.87 -3.93
C GLY A 759 -14.43 1.02 -5.42
N VAL A 760 -15.21 0.41 -6.31
CA VAL A 760 -15.15 0.54 -7.78
C VAL A 760 -16.42 1.27 -8.25
N ASP A 761 -16.32 2.13 -9.29
CA ASP A 761 -17.51 2.79 -9.85
C ASP A 761 -18.46 1.85 -10.56
N VAL A 762 -19.70 2.31 -10.76
CA VAL A 762 -20.76 1.63 -11.52
C VAL A 762 -20.29 1.20 -12.91
N GLY A 763 -19.57 2.06 -13.64
CA GLY A 763 -19.04 1.74 -14.98
C GLY A 763 -17.99 0.63 -14.94
N ALA A 764 -16.97 0.76 -14.10
CA ALA A 764 -15.95 -0.27 -13.91
C ALA A 764 -16.51 -1.55 -13.27
N LYS A 765 -17.58 -1.46 -12.48
CA LYS A 765 -18.32 -2.60 -11.92
C LYS A 765 -18.98 -3.42 -13.02
N SER A 766 -19.65 -2.76 -13.98
CA SER A 766 -20.18 -3.44 -15.18
C SER A 766 -19.06 -4.13 -15.99
N GLU A 767 -17.93 -3.45 -16.22
CA GLU A 767 -16.78 -4.06 -16.91
C GLU A 767 -16.21 -5.29 -16.16
N LEU A 768 -16.16 -5.23 -14.82
CA LEU A 768 -15.74 -6.36 -13.98
C LEU A 768 -16.73 -7.51 -14.04
N HIS A 769 -18.04 -7.26 -14.00
CA HIS A 769 -19.04 -8.31 -14.17
C HIS A 769 -18.95 -8.98 -15.54
N HIS A 770 -18.74 -8.22 -16.62
CA HIS A 770 -18.49 -8.78 -17.94
C HIS A 770 -17.26 -9.72 -17.96
N LEU A 771 -16.20 -9.33 -17.26
CA LEU A 771 -15.00 -10.15 -17.12
C LEU A 771 -15.31 -11.44 -16.35
N ILE A 772 -16.01 -11.35 -15.21
CA ILE A 772 -16.40 -12.51 -14.38
C ILE A 772 -17.29 -13.46 -15.18
N ALA A 773 -18.29 -12.94 -15.89
CA ALA A 773 -19.18 -13.72 -16.74
C ALA A 773 -18.40 -14.43 -17.87
N ARG A 774 -17.40 -13.78 -18.46
CA ARG A 774 -16.52 -14.41 -19.47
C ARG A 774 -15.69 -15.54 -18.87
N LEU A 775 -15.10 -15.34 -17.69
CA LEU A 775 -14.30 -16.37 -17.01
C LEU A 775 -15.14 -17.59 -16.65
N LYS A 776 -16.39 -17.38 -16.21
CA LYS A 776 -17.37 -18.45 -16.04
C LYS A 776 -17.63 -19.19 -17.35
N ALA A 777 -17.89 -18.47 -18.44
CA ALA A 777 -18.13 -19.06 -19.77
C ALA A 777 -16.93 -19.85 -20.31
N GLU A 778 -15.70 -19.47 -19.95
CA GLU A 778 -14.47 -20.21 -20.22
C GLU A 778 -14.28 -21.44 -19.31
N GLY A 779 -15.21 -21.69 -18.39
CA GLY A 779 -15.28 -22.88 -17.54
C GLY A 779 -14.54 -22.77 -16.21
N ALA A 780 -14.30 -21.56 -15.71
CA ALA A 780 -13.83 -21.35 -14.34
C ALA A 780 -14.95 -21.66 -13.33
N ALA A 781 -14.59 -22.22 -12.17
CA ALA A 781 -15.49 -22.31 -11.01
C ALA A 781 -15.29 -21.06 -10.15
N ILE A 782 -16.35 -20.31 -9.88
CA ILE A 782 -16.25 -19.02 -9.18
C ILE A 782 -17.06 -19.08 -7.88
N LEU A 783 -16.39 -18.79 -6.76
CA LEU A 783 -17.03 -18.57 -5.48
C LEU A 783 -16.88 -17.09 -5.13
N MET A 784 -17.98 -16.38 -5.00
CA MET A 784 -18.00 -14.93 -4.81
C MET A 784 -18.65 -14.54 -3.49
N VAL A 785 -18.06 -13.60 -2.78
CA VAL A 785 -18.67 -12.88 -1.65
C VAL A 785 -18.98 -11.47 -2.14
N SER A 786 -20.21 -11.00 -1.94
CA SER A 786 -20.54 -9.58 -2.07
C SER A 786 -21.54 -9.19 -0.99
N SER A 787 -21.37 -7.98 -0.48
CA SER A 787 -22.27 -7.31 0.46
C SER A 787 -23.42 -6.60 -0.27
N GLU A 788 -23.34 -6.45 -1.59
CA GLU A 788 -24.38 -5.86 -2.41
C GLU A 788 -25.30 -6.95 -2.98
N LEU A 789 -26.52 -7.05 -2.44
CA LEU A 789 -27.50 -8.05 -2.87
C LEU A 789 -27.84 -7.96 -4.37
N PRO A 790 -27.98 -6.78 -5.00
CA PRO A 790 -28.21 -6.69 -6.45
C PRO A 790 -27.11 -7.39 -7.28
N GLU A 791 -25.85 -7.32 -6.83
CA GLU A 791 -24.73 -8.00 -7.48
C GLU A 791 -24.82 -9.52 -7.31
N VAL A 792 -25.07 -9.98 -6.08
CA VAL A 792 -25.28 -11.40 -5.77
C VAL A 792 -26.40 -11.98 -6.63
N LEU A 793 -27.56 -11.31 -6.67
CA LEU A 793 -28.75 -11.74 -7.41
C LEU A 793 -28.52 -11.68 -8.93
N GLY A 794 -27.78 -10.69 -9.41
CA GLY A 794 -27.53 -10.48 -10.84
C GLY A 794 -26.60 -11.53 -11.46
N VAL A 795 -25.52 -11.91 -10.77
CA VAL A 795 -24.44 -12.73 -11.36
C VAL A 795 -24.45 -14.19 -10.95
N ALA A 796 -25.05 -14.55 -9.81
CA ALA A 796 -24.95 -15.90 -9.27
C ALA A 796 -25.86 -16.91 -9.97
N ASP A 797 -25.37 -18.14 -10.14
CA ASP A 797 -26.18 -19.30 -10.51
C ASP A 797 -26.90 -19.87 -9.28
N ARG A 798 -26.24 -19.81 -8.12
CA ARG A 798 -26.76 -20.21 -6.80
C ARG A 798 -26.24 -19.29 -5.72
N ILE A 799 -27.05 -19.09 -4.69
CA ILE A 799 -26.71 -18.25 -3.54
C ILE A 799 -26.74 -19.12 -2.30
N VAL A 800 -25.63 -19.18 -1.57
CA VAL A 800 -25.56 -19.84 -0.27
C VAL A 800 -25.64 -18.76 0.80
N VAL A 801 -26.63 -18.86 1.68
CA VAL A 801 -26.85 -17.88 2.75
C VAL A 801 -26.12 -18.33 4.01
N MET A 802 -25.32 -17.41 4.56
CA MET A 802 -24.54 -17.57 5.78
C MET A 802 -25.21 -16.82 6.94
N ARG A 803 -25.25 -17.44 8.12
CA ARG A 803 -25.76 -16.84 9.36
C ARG A 803 -24.96 -17.36 10.56
N GLU A 804 -24.42 -16.45 11.36
CA GLU A 804 -23.70 -16.76 12.61
C GLU A 804 -22.65 -17.89 12.46
N GLY A 805 -21.88 -17.87 11.37
CA GLY A 805 -20.85 -18.87 11.09
C GLY A 805 -21.37 -20.19 10.51
N HIS A 806 -22.64 -20.26 10.10
CA HIS A 806 -23.25 -21.45 9.48
C HIS A 806 -23.77 -21.18 8.07
N SER A 807 -23.64 -22.14 7.17
CA SER A 807 -24.41 -22.16 5.92
C SER A 807 -25.83 -22.64 6.19
N VAL A 808 -26.83 -21.76 6.08
CA VAL A 808 -28.22 -22.03 6.53
C VAL A 808 -29.20 -22.38 5.42
N GLY A 809 -28.85 -22.10 4.17
CA GLY A 809 -29.67 -22.48 3.02
C GLY A 809 -29.01 -22.16 1.68
N THR A 810 -29.55 -22.73 0.60
CA THR A 810 -29.16 -22.42 -0.78
C THR A 810 -30.37 -22.02 -1.59
N LEU A 811 -30.25 -20.89 -2.30
CA LEU A 811 -31.25 -20.36 -3.19
C LEU A 811 -30.80 -20.54 -4.64
N ALA A 812 -31.76 -20.81 -5.52
CA ALA A 812 -31.52 -20.86 -6.96
C ALA A 812 -31.50 -19.46 -7.57
N ARG A 813 -30.98 -19.34 -8.78
CA ARG A 813 -31.10 -18.11 -9.57
C ARG A 813 -32.56 -17.68 -9.73
N GLY A 814 -32.80 -16.37 -9.62
CA GLY A 814 -34.15 -15.79 -9.63
C GLY A 814 -34.76 -15.60 -8.24
N ALA A 815 -34.02 -15.95 -7.17
CA ALA A 815 -34.36 -15.55 -5.81
C ALA A 815 -34.47 -14.03 -5.68
N THR A 816 -35.25 -13.58 -4.70
CA THR A 816 -35.44 -12.18 -4.37
C THR A 816 -34.52 -11.75 -3.22
N GLU A 817 -34.40 -10.45 -3.01
CA GLU A 817 -33.72 -9.90 -1.84
C GLU A 817 -34.37 -10.39 -0.54
N GLU A 818 -35.70 -10.45 -0.52
CA GLU A 818 -36.49 -10.95 0.60
C GLU A 818 -36.10 -12.39 0.96
N ASP A 819 -36.00 -13.30 -0.03
CA ASP A 819 -35.62 -14.70 0.21
C ASP A 819 -34.26 -14.84 0.93
N VAL A 820 -33.28 -14.01 0.53
CA VAL A 820 -31.95 -13.99 1.13
C VAL A 820 -32.05 -13.49 2.58
N MET A 821 -32.79 -12.42 2.81
CA MET A 821 -32.96 -11.82 4.13
C MET A 821 -33.72 -12.74 5.08
N THR A 822 -34.76 -13.42 4.63
CA THR A 822 -35.51 -14.43 5.42
C THR A 822 -34.57 -15.53 5.96
N LEU A 823 -33.66 -16.04 5.13
CA LEU A 823 -32.66 -17.03 5.56
C LEU A 823 -31.61 -16.43 6.50
N ALA A 824 -31.16 -15.21 6.22
CA ALA A 824 -30.15 -14.51 7.01
C ALA A 824 -30.63 -14.11 8.42
N PHE A 825 -31.93 -13.82 8.59
CA PHE A 825 -32.53 -13.48 9.89
C PHE A 825 -33.20 -14.68 10.61
N GLY A 826 -33.59 -15.72 9.87
CA GLY A 826 -33.86 -17.04 10.43
C GLY A 826 -35.29 -17.54 10.48
N ASP A 827 -36.11 -17.19 9.51
CA ASP A 827 -37.52 -17.61 9.45
C ASP A 827 -37.77 -18.98 8.79
N ARG A 828 -36.77 -19.67 8.22
CA ARG A 828 -36.82 -21.08 7.75
C ARG A 828 -35.42 -21.63 7.40
N THR A 829 -35.24 -22.95 7.41
CA THR A 829 -34.06 -23.65 6.86
C THR A 829 -34.47 -24.46 5.63
N ILE A 830 -33.72 -24.34 4.53
CA ILE A 830 -33.92 -25.11 3.28
C ILE A 830 -32.62 -25.85 2.96
N THR A 831 -32.70 -27.17 2.79
CA THR A 831 -31.56 -28.07 2.52
C THR A 831 -30.95 -27.82 1.12
N PRO A 832 -29.64 -28.06 0.92
CA PRO A 832 -28.98 -27.76 -0.36
C PRO A 832 -29.43 -28.75 -1.46
N PRO A 833 -29.72 -28.30 -2.69
CA PRO A 833 -29.73 -29.18 -3.84
C PRO A 833 -28.29 -29.59 -4.20
N ALA A 834 -28.10 -30.88 -4.51
CA ALA A 834 -26.82 -31.39 -5.02
C ALA A 834 -26.53 -30.82 -6.43
N CYS A 835 -25.26 -30.61 -6.77
CA CYS A 835 -24.86 -30.29 -8.14
C CYS A 835 -25.16 -31.52 -9.03
N ALA A 836 -26.30 -31.51 -9.70
CA ALA A 836 -26.67 -32.52 -10.68
C ALA A 836 -26.48 -31.93 -12.10
N PRO A 837 -25.85 -32.66 -13.03
CA PRO A 837 -25.79 -32.22 -14.42
C PRO A 837 -27.21 -32.03 -14.97
N ARG A 838 -27.49 -30.86 -15.56
CA ARG A 838 -28.78 -30.65 -16.24
C ARG A 838 -28.90 -31.67 -17.38
N PRO A 839 -30.01 -32.40 -17.50
CA PRO A 839 -30.24 -33.20 -18.70
C PRO A 839 -30.23 -32.26 -19.91
N ALA A 840 -29.54 -32.65 -20.98
CA ALA A 840 -29.52 -31.90 -22.23
C ALA A 840 -30.97 -31.66 -22.67
N SER A 841 -31.41 -30.41 -22.68
CA SER A 841 -32.67 -30.06 -23.32
C SER A 841 -32.52 -30.37 -24.80
N ASN A 842 -33.34 -31.28 -25.30
CA ASN A 842 -33.54 -31.48 -26.73
C ASN A 842 -34.12 -30.19 -27.32
N LEU A 843 -33.26 -29.24 -27.66
CA LEU A 843 -33.61 -28.18 -28.59
C LEU A 843 -33.76 -28.84 -29.96
N ALA A 844 -35.01 -29.09 -30.33
CA ALA A 844 -35.38 -29.34 -31.71
C ALA A 844 -34.83 -28.19 -32.58
N PRO A 845 -34.25 -28.47 -33.75
CA PRO A 845 -33.77 -27.43 -34.63
C PRO A 845 -34.97 -26.69 -35.21
N CYS A 846 -35.22 -25.47 -34.72
CA CYS A 846 -36.01 -24.51 -35.48
C CYS A 846 -35.13 -23.97 -36.61
N LEU A 847 -35.58 -24.29 -37.84
CA LEU A 847 -35.09 -23.82 -39.13
C LEU A 847 -34.96 -22.30 -39.22
#